data_AF-A0A7C1W8K1-F1
#
_entry.id   AF-A0A7C1W8K1-F1
#
_cell.length_a   1.000
_cell.length_b   1.000
_cell.length_c   1.000
_cell.angle_alpha   90.00
_cell.angle_beta   90.00
_cell.angle_gamma   90.00
#
_symmetry.space_group_name_H-M   'P 1'
#
loop_
_entity.id
_entity.type
_entity.pdbx_description
1 polymer ?
#
loop_
_entity_poly.entity_id
_entity_poly.type
_entity_poly.pdbx_seq_one_letter_code
_entity_poly.pdbx_strand_id
1 'polypeptide(L)'
;LDSNTVTVIDGGNNSVTTTVEVGSNPSALAVNPQTNQIYVANIASNTVTVIDGGNNSVTTTVEVGEYPTALAVNPQTNQIYVANQWSNTVTVIDGGFLHFTTTVEVGKSPYALAVNPQTHQIYVANYNDNTVTVIDGGNYHTETVAVGMYLSGLASNTETNQIYVANRESNTVTVIMPSEKPPNPLTVSITALPDDTAALSTPTFSFDATSNAMPVTHIYYQVDSRMGRWLEAFPAGEQGSGATLPLHRGTHILYAFAADDTLNNLTGCNSPMIGEVSAYLFQVVPSPIVLDNQGDSHLTEINEDLEPAKNQGTLISELIASGGGDLITDGDYDAVEGIAIIAVDNTNGTWEYSIDNGTTWTAFGSPSETEARLLADKENTHIRFLPNMNFNGKIDETITFHAWAQSGSDNGGTADITTYPDPLAFSSATETASITVIDTPEKFTELSLETSAATLLQSDTVSIVGKLSIFPETGEDLSGRDIVLTITAPDGQTQEINTETNTNTGQFEFKDLSLPDLFEPMPEGAFGFQARFAVSRDMAESKSVPKAVLVGASAGYAILVQGKIANEEGLAAHNKTIARIYHKLIERGFEDDNIKYFNYNTAQEGVDGLPFKADIAAAFTELKDRLASNPAPFYVIMIDHGGSDGSFHIYNGNNDPFDDVIKPAELKKWMDNLETGLEANVLAKPRLVILGACYSGSFIPDVSGEGRILITSATASEESYKGPEEPDGIRSGEYFREEFFGRLGRGENVTAAFKWATERTELFTRRGDGSANSSNRFHDQAAQHPLLDDNGDGKGSNSLATDGDGLKAAEVFLGVGLNYDTNAAGNAADILSVSDTLYLNADEEAATLMANVNDANRVSTAIVDIRSPSVQLSSAGTEQSEQLEIPDLQREFLGCDGQTNRCATFFDQFKEAGKYEAFYFVRDTETKEISAIKRSVIYKDQT
;
A
#
# COMPACT_ATOMS: atom_id res chain seq x y z
N LEU A 1 -33.20 78.40 -7.94
CA LEU A 1 -33.93 77.44 -8.78
C LEU A 1 -33.00 76.41 -9.41
N ASP A 2 -31.70 76.38 -9.08
CA ASP A 2 -30.72 75.54 -9.79
C ASP A 2 -29.97 74.53 -8.88
N SER A 3 -30.49 74.18 -7.69
CA SER A 3 -29.73 73.40 -6.71
C SER A 3 -29.85 71.88 -6.83
N ASN A 4 -30.70 71.33 -7.72
CA ASN A 4 -30.90 69.88 -7.92
C ASN A 4 -31.09 69.08 -6.60
N THR A 5 -31.86 69.63 -5.66
CA THR A 5 -32.02 69.07 -4.31
C THR A 5 -33.48 69.08 -3.86
N VAL A 6 -33.86 68.12 -3.01
CA VAL A 6 -35.08 68.15 -2.18
C VAL A 6 -34.73 68.58 -0.77
N THR A 7 -35.49 69.52 -0.19
CA THR A 7 -35.31 69.98 1.20
C THR A 7 -36.30 69.27 2.12
N VAL A 8 -35.80 68.65 3.18
CA VAL A 8 -36.63 67.98 4.20
C VAL A 8 -36.89 68.96 5.35
N ILE A 9 -38.17 69.14 5.70
CA ILE A 9 -38.62 70.07 6.73
C ILE A 9 -39.40 69.29 7.79
N ASP A 10 -39.07 69.48 9.07
CA ASP A 10 -39.84 68.95 10.19
C ASP A 10 -41.14 69.73 10.35
N GLY A 11 -42.28 69.07 10.10
CA GLY A 11 -43.61 69.68 10.19
C GLY A 11 -44.06 70.07 11.61
N GLY A 12 -43.38 69.59 12.66
CA GLY A 12 -43.67 69.97 14.04
C GLY A 12 -43.14 71.34 14.43
N ASN A 13 -42.07 71.82 13.77
CA ASN A 13 -41.39 73.07 14.11
C ASN A 13 -40.99 73.93 12.90
N ASN A 14 -41.26 73.49 11.67
CA ASN A 14 -40.93 74.13 10.40
C ASN A 14 -39.42 74.39 10.18
N SER A 15 -38.54 73.56 10.76
CA SER A 15 -37.09 73.65 10.54
C SER A 15 -36.61 72.70 9.44
N VAL A 16 -35.56 73.08 8.71
CA VAL A 16 -34.91 72.22 7.72
C VAL A 16 -34.05 71.18 8.46
N THR A 17 -34.30 69.90 8.21
CA THR A 17 -33.56 68.79 8.85
C THR A 17 -32.41 68.29 7.98
N THR A 18 -32.61 68.21 6.67
CA THR A 18 -31.57 67.83 5.70
C THR A 18 -31.94 68.27 4.27
N THR A 19 -30.98 68.18 3.35
CA THR A 19 -31.16 68.36 1.91
C THR A 19 -30.65 67.12 1.18
N VAL A 20 -31.44 66.56 0.28
CA VAL A 20 -31.13 65.35 -0.49
C VAL A 20 -30.84 65.74 -1.94
N GLU A 21 -29.70 65.30 -2.48
CA GLU A 21 -29.36 65.49 -3.89
C GLU A 21 -30.24 64.59 -4.77
N VAL A 22 -30.77 65.16 -5.87
CA VAL A 22 -31.62 64.45 -6.84
C VAL A 22 -31.17 64.75 -8.27
N GLY A 23 -31.93 64.29 -9.26
CA GLY A 23 -31.65 64.59 -10.67
C GLY A 23 -31.80 66.07 -11.03
N SER A 24 -31.58 66.36 -12.32
CA SER A 24 -31.49 67.76 -12.79
C SER A 24 -32.87 68.40 -12.93
N ASN A 25 -33.03 69.59 -12.35
CA ASN A 25 -34.25 70.41 -12.40
C ASN A 25 -35.51 69.66 -11.87
N PRO A 26 -35.55 69.33 -10.55
CA PRO A 26 -36.68 68.62 -9.95
C PRO A 26 -37.96 69.46 -9.99
N SER A 27 -39.06 68.86 -10.44
CA SER A 27 -40.32 69.57 -10.78
C SER A 27 -41.53 69.17 -9.94
N ALA A 28 -41.62 67.89 -9.57
CA ALA A 28 -42.72 67.33 -8.82
C ALA A 28 -42.22 66.27 -7.85
N LEU A 29 -42.92 66.11 -6.73
CA LEU A 29 -42.67 65.04 -5.77
C LEU A 29 -43.98 64.40 -5.31
N ALA A 30 -43.94 63.12 -4.98
CA ALA A 30 -45.02 62.43 -4.28
C ALA A 30 -44.44 61.39 -3.32
N VAL A 31 -45.23 61.06 -2.31
CA VAL A 31 -44.85 60.11 -1.27
C VAL A 31 -45.80 58.92 -1.35
N ASN A 32 -45.25 57.71 -1.30
CA ASN A 32 -46.03 56.52 -0.98
C ASN A 32 -46.03 56.32 0.54
N PRO A 33 -47.12 56.61 1.26
CA PRO A 33 -47.17 56.44 2.71
C PRO A 33 -47.12 54.97 3.15
N GLN A 34 -47.44 54.01 2.27
CA GLN A 34 -47.40 52.57 2.63
C GLN A 34 -45.98 52.01 2.61
N THR A 35 -45.17 52.43 1.65
CA THR A 35 -43.78 51.97 1.51
C THR A 35 -42.76 52.95 2.10
N ASN A 36 -43.23 54.11 2.56
CA ASN A 36 -42.41 55.22 3.02
C ASN A 36 -41.36 55.66 1.98
N GLN A 37 -41.68 55.55 0.68
CA GLN A 37 -40.83 55.99 -0.42
C GLN A 37 -41.29 57.34 -0.98
N ILE A 38 -40.34 58.17 -1.39
CA ILE A 38 -40.55 59.50 -1.96
C ILE A 38 -40.02 59.47 -3.40
N TYR A 39 -40.82 59.93 -4.35
CA TYR A 39 -40.49 59.93 -5.78
C TYR A 39 -40.39 61.37 -6.27
N VAL A 40 -39.35 61.70 -7.03
CA VAL A 40 -39.05 63.06 -7.48
C VAL A 40 -38.85 63.07 -8.99
N ALA A 41 -39.72 63.76 -9.73
CA ALA A 41 -39.58 63.94 -11.18
C ALA A 41 -38.49 64.98 -11.47
N ASN A 42 -37.53 64.62 -12.31
CA ASN A 42 -36.42 65.48 -12.70
C ASN A 42 -36.54 65.82 -14.19
N ILE A 43 -36.95 67.05 -14.50
CA ILE A 43 -37.30 67.47 -15.86
C ILE A 43 -36.11 67.33 -16.81
N ALA A 44 -34.95 67.86 -16.44
CA ALA A 44 -33.84 67.99 -17.37
C ALA A 44 -33.06 66.69 -17.57
N SER A 45 -33.23 65.70 -16.67
CA SER A 45 -32.60 64.38 -16.78
C SER A 45 -33.55 63.28 -17.25
N ASN A 46 -34.83 63.55 -17.52
CA ASN A 46 -35.84 62.55 -17.93
C ASN A 46 -35.90 61.33 -16.99
N THR A 47 -35.87 61.59 -15.68
CA THR A 47 -35.79 60.53 -14.66
C THR A 47 -36.70 60.81 -13.47
N VAL A 48 -37.02 59.77 -12.70
CA VAL A 48 -37.57 59.87 -11.36
C VAL A 48 -36.55 59.37 -10.34
N THR A 49 -36.16 60.21 -9.38
CA THR A 49 -35.33 59.79 -8.24
C THR A 49 -36.22 59.22 -7.13
N VAL A 50 -35.83 58.06 -6.58
CA VAL A 50 -36.53 57.41 -5.45
C VAL A 50 -35.70 57.62 -4.19
N ILE A 51 -36.34 58.10 -3.13
CA ILE A 51 -35.74 58.39 -1.83
C ILE A 51 -36.46 57.55 -0.77
N ASP A 52 -35.69 56.89 0.09
CA ASP A 52 -36.20 56.21 1.29
C ASP A 52 -36.53 57.26 2.36
N GLY A 53 -37.80 57.38 2.72
CA GLY A 53 -38.29 58.35 3.71
C GLY A 53 -37.89 58.02 5.15
N GLY A 54 -37.39 56.80 5.43
CA GLY A 54 -36.92 56.40 6.76
C GLY A 54 -35.55 56.98 7.09
N ASN A 55 -34.67 57.12 6.08
CA ASN A 55 -33.30 57.58 6.26
C ASN A 55 -32.90 58.76 5.34
N ASN A 56 -33.80 59.24 4.48
CA ASN A 56 -33.60 60.31 3.50
C ASN A 56 -32.48 60.03 2.48
N SER A 57 -32.20 58.76 2.16
CA SER A 57 -31.20 58.37 1.16
C SER A 57 -31.83 58.08 -0.21
N VAL A 58 -31.11 58.38 -1.30
CA VAL A 58 -31.52 57.99 -2.65
C VAL A 58 -31.32 56.49 -2.83
N THR A 59 -32.38 55.76 -3.15
CA THR A 59 -32.35 54.30 -3.36
C THR A 59 -32.07 53.93 -4.81
N THR A 60 -32.68 54.65 -5.76
CA THR A 60 -32.46 54.46 -7.19
C THR A 60 -32.93 55.66 -8.01
N THR A 61 -32.61 55.67 -9.30
CA THR A 61 -33.13 56.61 -10.29
C THR A 61 -33.69 55.83 -11.48
N VAL A 62 -34.93 56.12 -11.86
CA VAL A 62 -35.69 55.40 -12.90
C VAL A 62 -35.81 56.27 -14.14
N GLU A 63 -35.49 55.73 -15.31
CA GLU A 63 -35.68 56.42 -16.59
C GLU A 63 -37.18 56.49 -16.95
N VAL A 64 -37.62 57.65 -17.42
CA VAL A 64 -39.01 57.90 -17.84
C VAL A 64 -39.05 58.64 -19.18
N GLY A 65 -40.24 59.00 -19.65
CA GLY A 65 -40.39 59.78 -20.88
C GLY A 65 -39.86 61.22 -20.78
N GLU A 66 -39.89 61.93 -21.90
CA GLU A 66 -39.27 63.26 -22.01
C GLU A 66 -40.05 64.34 -21.23
N TYR A 67 -39.31 65.13 -20.46
CA TYR A 67 -39.81 66.29 -19.72
C TYR A 67 -40.91 65.93 -18.70
N PRO A 68 -40.60 65.13 -17.65
CA PRO A 68 -41.57 64.72 -16.65
C PRO A 68 -42.01 65.90 -15.77
N THR A 69 -43.28 66.32 -15.89
CA THR A 69 -43.81 67.52 -15.21
C THR A 69 -44.66 67.24 -13.99
N ALA A 70 -45.25 66.06 -13.88
CA ALA A 70 -46.06 65.66 -12.75
C ALA A 70 -45.91 64.17 -12.48
N LEU A 71 -46.05 63.79 -11.21
CA LEU A 71 -46.18 62.39 -10.82
C LEU A 71 -47.18 62.22 -9.69
N ALA A 72 -47.77 61.03 -9.58
CA ALA A 72 -48.61 60.64 -8.46
C ALA A 72 -48.49 59.15 -8.20
N VAL A 73 -48.76 58.76 -6.97
CA VAL A 73 -48.67 57.39 -6.49
C VAL A 73 -50.08 56.87 -6.24
N ASN A 74 -50.36 55.63 -6.68
CA ASN A 74 -51.44 54.84 -6.12
C ASN A 74 -50.89 54.02 -4.95
N PRO A 75 -51.12 54.41 -3.68
CA PRO A 75 -50.57 53.69 -2.54
C PRO A 75 -51.09 52.26 -2.46
N GLN A 76 -52.32 51.98 -2.91
CA GLN A 76 -52.93 50.63 -2.82
C GLN A 76 -52.29 49.63 -3.78
N THR A 77 -51.82 50.08 -4.95
CA THR A 77 -51.18 49.20 -5.94
C THR A 77 -49.67 49.36 -6.00
N ASN A 78 -49.11 50.28 -5.19
CA ASN A 78 -47.70 50.67 -5.24
C ASN A 78 -47.22 51.09 -6.64
N GLN A 79 -48.11 51.64 -7.47
CA GLN A 79 -47.78 52.12 -8.81
C GLN A 79 -47.60 53.64 -8.84
N ILE A 80 -46.63 54.10 -9.62
CA ILE A 80 -46.28 55.50 -9.77
C ILE A 80 -46.50 55.90 -11.22
N TYR A 81 -47.29 56.95 -11.44
CA TYR A 81 -47.64 57.45 -12.76
C TYR A 81 -46.93 58.78 -12.98
N VAL A 82 -46.24 58.92 -14.11
CA VAL A 82 -45.41 60.08 -14.44
C VAL A 82 -45.87 60.66 -15.77
N ALA A 83 -46.35 61.91 -15.76
CA ALA A 83 -46.74 62.63 -16.97
C ALA A 83 -45.50 63.19 -17.67
N ASN A 84 -45.26 62.74 -18.89
CA ASN A 84 -44.11 63.13 -19.70
C ASN A 84 -44.57 64.10 -20.79
N GLN A 85 -44.34 65.39 -20.57
CA GLN A 85 -44.99 66.45 -21.33
C GLN A 85 -44.56 66.46 -22.81
N TRP A 86 -43.29 66.18 -23.11
CA TRP A 86 -42.78 66.27 -24.48
C TRP A 86 -42.98 64.97 -25.27
N SER A 87 -43.08 63.82 -24.60
CA SER A 87 -43.38 62.55 -25.27
C SER A 87 -44.87 62.27 -25.45
N ASN A 88 -45.77 63.05 -24.84
CA ASN A 88 -47.23 62.81 -24.84
C ASN A 88 -47.60 61.42 -24.27
N THR A 89 -46.90 61.01 -23.22
CA THR A 89 -47.10 59.70 -22.58
C THR A 89 -47.22 59.83 -21.06
N VAL A 90 -47.75 58.78 -20.44
CA VAL A 90 -47.58 58.51 -19.02
C VAL A 90 -46.69 57.29 -18.85
N THR A 91 -45.63 57.40 -18.06
CA THR A 91 -44.84 56.24 -17.61
C THR A 91 -45.41 55.72 -16.31
N VAL A 92 -45.68 54.42 -16.25
CA VAL A 92 -46.09 53.68 -15.05
C VAL A 92 -44.87 52.93 -14.52
N ILE A 93 -44.49 53.20 -13.27
CA ILE A 93 -43.40 52.54 -12.56
C ILE A 93 -44.02 51.65 -11.48
N ASP A 94 -43.55 50.41 -11.38
CA ASP A 94 -43.86 49.51 -10.27
C ASP A 94 -42.94 49.82 -9.08
N GLY A 95 -43.50 50.22 -7.95
CA GLY A 95 -42.74 50.55 -6.74
C GLY A 95 -42.05 49.36 -6.08
N GLY A 96 -42.47 48.12 -6.38
CA GLY A 96 -41.79 46.88 -5.97
C GLY A 96 -40.68 46.46 -6.92
N PHE A 97 -40.77 46.86 -8.20
CA PHE A 97 -39.83 46.51 -9.26
C PHE A 97 -39.41 47.76 -10.05
N LEU A 98 -38.64 48.64 -9.41
CA LEU A 98 -38.29 49.99 -9.87
C LEU A 98 -37.54 50.10 -11.22
N HIS A 99 -37.21 48.98 -11.88
CA HIS A 99 -36.55 48.94 -13.19
C HIS A 99 -37.51 48.61 -14.34
N PHE A 100 -38.75 48.20 -14.05
CA PHE A 100 -39.74 47.87 -15.07
C PHE A 100 -40.75 49.01 -15.22
N THR A 101 -40.88 49.54 -16.44
CA THR A 101 -41.82 50.63 -16.72
C THR A 101 -42.76 50.29 -17.87
N THR A 102 -44.00 50.73 -17.76
CA THR A 102 -44.99 50.65 -18.84
C THR A 102 -45.25 52.06 -19.37
N THR A 103 -45.24 52.22 -20.70
CA THR A 103 -45.58 53.50 -21.32
C THR A 103 -47.01 53.46 -21.85
N VAL A 104 -47.82 54.44 -21.45
CA VAL A 104 -49.21 54.61 -21.88
C VAL A 104 -49.31 55.89 -22.72
N GLU A 105 -49.85 55.78 -23.94
CA GLU A 105 -50.09 56.95 -24.78
C GLU A 105 -51.28 57.78 -24.24
N VAL A 106 -51.12 59.10 -24.20
CA VAL A 106 -52.17 60.02 -23.75
C VAL A 106 -52.30 61.21 -24.72
N GLY A 107 -53.18 62.16 -24.41
CA GLY A 107 -53.31 63.38 -25.21
C GLY A 107 -52.09 64.31 -25.13
N LYS A 108 -52.10 65.38 -25.92
CA LYS A 108 -50.93 66.27 -26.10
C LYS A 108 -50.58 67.07 -24.85
N SER A 109 -49.28 67.07 -24.56
CA SER A 109 -48.66 67.81 -23.45
C SER A 109 -49.32 67.51 -22.11
N PRO A 110 -49.26 66.25 -21.62
CA PRO A 110 -49.78 65.90 -20.31
C PRO A 110 -49.04 66.71 -19.26
N TYR A 111 -49.78 67.48 -18.45
CA TYR A 111 -49.19 68.50 -17.58
C TYR A 111 -49.43 68.21 -16.10
N ALA A 112 -50.60 67.67 -15.76
CA ALA A 112 -50.97 67.25 -14.42
C ALA A 112 -51.63 65.88 -14.48
N LEU A 113 -51.51 65.10 -13.42
CA LEU A 113 -52.26 63.86 -13.25
C LEU A 113 -52.74 63.70 -11.81
N ALA A 114 -53.81 62.92 -11.63
CA ALA A 114 -54.34 62.56 -10.34
C ALA A 114 -54.78 61.09 -10.36
N VAL A 115 -54.59 60.40 -9.24
CA VAL A 115 -55.01 59.01 -9.06
C VAL A 115 -56.22 58.99 -8.13
N ASN A 116 -57.19 58.15 -8.43
CA ASN A 116 -58.19 57.70 -7.46
C ASN A 116 -57.80 56.30 -6.98
N PRO A 117 -57.23 56.14 -5.77
CA PRO A 117 -56.82 54.84 -5.26
C PRO A 117 -57.99 53.86 -5.16
N GLN A 118 -59.21 54.33 -4.82
CA GLN A 118 -60.38 53.46 -4.62
C GLN A 118 -60.88 52.80 -5.90
N THR A 119 -60.78 53.50 -7.03
CA THR A 119 -61.21 52.96 -8.34
C THR A 119 -60.04 52.50 -9.20
N HIS A 120 -58.81 52.68 -8.72
CA HIS A 120 -57.56 52.48 -9.48
C HIS A 120 -57.52 53.23 -10.82
N GLN A 121 -58.26 54.33 -10.95
CA GLN A 121 -58.27 55.15 -12.17
C GLN A 121 -57.30 56.33 -12.08
N ILE A 122 -56.69 56.66 -13.20
CA ILE A 122 -55.73 57.75 -13.33
C ILE A 122 -56.25 58.75 -14.35
N TYR A 123 -56.25 60.02 -13.99
CA TYR A 123 -56.77 61.11 -14.80
C TYR A 123 -55.61 62.01 -15.18
N VAL A 124 -55.43 62.26 -16.47
CA VAL A 124 -54.28 62.98 -17.04
C VAL A 124 -54.78 64.19 -17.80
N ALA A 125 -54.40 65.39 -17.38
CA ALA A 125 -54.80 66.63 -18.03
C ALA A 125 -53.87 66.94 -19.20
N ASN A 126 -54.43 66.96 -20.41
CA ASN A 126 -53.69 67.17 -21.66
C ASN A 126 -53.75 68.64 -22.04
N TYR A 127 -52.71 69.40 -21.67
CA TYR A 127 -52.68 70.86 -21.73
C TYR A 127 -53.01 71.43 -23.12
N ASN A 128 -52.51 70.78 -24.17
CA ASN A 128 -52.65 71.25 -25.56
C ASN A 128 -53.82 70.61 -26.33
N ASP A 129 -54.54 69.66 -25.73
CA ASP A 129 -55.67 68.96 -26.37
C ASP A 129 -57.04 69.32 -25.77
N ASN A 130 -57.10 70.05 -24.65
CA ASN A 130 -58.34 70.37 -23.93
C ASN A 130 -59.13 69.10 -23.52
N THR A 131 -58.42 68.03 -23.20
CA THR A 131 -58.98 66.75 -22.78
C THR A 131 -58.36 66.25 -21.46
N VAL A 132 -59.07 65.36 -20.80
CA VAL A 132 -58.54 64.49 -19.75
C VAL A 132 -58.53 63.06 -20.26
N THR A 133 -57.37 62.40 -20.23
CA THR A 133 -57.28 60.95 -20.46
C THR A 133 -57.53 60.22 -19.14
N VAL A 134 -58.45 59.26 -19.14
CA VAL A 134 -58.72 58.34 -18.03
C VAL A 134 -58.02 57.02 -18.34
N ILE A 135 -57.16 56.55 -17.46
CA ILE A 135 -56.42 55.30 -17.58
C ILE A 135 -56.94 54.34 -16.50
N ASP A 136 -57.28 53.10 -16.88
CA ASP A 136 -57.55 51.99 -15.95
C ASP A 136 -56.21 51.44 -15.45
N GLY A 137 -55.94 51.52 -14.15
CA GLY A 137 -54.67 51.09 -13.55
C GLY A 137 -54.40 49.59 -13.60
N GLY A 138 -55.42 48.76 -13.88
CA GLY A 138 -55.27 47.31 -13.97
C GLY A 138 -54.88 46.80 -15.36
N ASN A 139 -55.25 47.51 -16.42
CA ASN A 139 -55.03 47.07 -17.80
C ASN A 139 -54.49 48.15 -18.75
N TYR A 140 -54.29 49.38 -18.24
CA TYR A 140 -53.80 50.56 -18.97
C TYR A 140 -54.67 51.00 -20.14
N HIS A 141 -55.93 50.56 -20.20
CA HIS A 141 -56.89 51.03 -21.18
C HIS A 141 -57.19 52.52 -20.97
N THR A 142 -57.27 53.27 -22.08
CA THR A 142 -57.45 54.72 -22.03
C THR A 142 -58.79 55.16 -22.62
N GLU A 143 -59.49 56.03 -21.90
CA GLU A 143 -60.65 56.77 -22.40
C GLU A 143 -60.34 58.27 -22.39
N THR A 144 -61.03 59.06 -23.23
CA THR A 144 -60.80 60.51 -23.31
C THR A 144 -62.07 61.29 -23.02
N VAL A 145 -61.97 62.27 -22.11
CA VAL A 145 -63.06 63.17 -21.71
C VAL A 145 -62.72 64.58 -22.16
N ALA A 146 -63.61 65.23 -22.89
CA ALA A 146 -63.44 66.63 -23.28
C ALA A 146 -63.67 67.58 -22.09
N VAL A 147 -62.82 68.60 -21.95
CA VAL A 147 -62.87 69.59 -20.85
C VAL A 147 -62.61 71.02 -21.37
N GLY A 148 -62.49 72.00 -20.47
CA GLY A 148 -62.24 73.41 -20.82
C GLY A 148 -60.80 73.67 -21.30
N MET A 149 -60.52 74.91 -21.71
CA MET A 149 -59.23 75.27 -22.31
C MET A 149 -58.12 75.51 -21.29
N TYR A 150 -56.90 75.03 -21.62
CA TYR A 150 -55.63 75.24 -20.91
C TYR A 150 -55.67 74.84 -19.42
N LEU A 151 -55.50 73.54 -19.19
CA LEU A 151 -55.65 72.89 -17.89
C LEU A 151 -54.45 73.16 -16.98
N SER A 152 -54.65 73.46 -15.69
CA SER A 152 -53.53 73.71 -14.77
C SER A 152 -53.34 72.67 -13.67
N GLY A 153 -54.43 72.12 -13.11
CA GLY A 153 -54.35 71.18 -12.00
C GLY A 153 -55.55 70.23 -11.94
N LEU A 154 -55.31 69.05 -11.37
CA LEU A 154 -56.29 67.99 -11.14
C LEU A 154 -56.32 67.65 -9.65
N ALA A 155 -57.51 67.40 -9.11
CA ALA A 155 -57.67 66.86 -7.76
C ALA A 155 -58.73 65.75 -7.75
N SER A 156 -58.43 64.66 -7.07
CA SER A 156 -59.35 63.53 -6.87
C SER A 156 -59.97 63.62 -5.48
N ASN A 157 -61.30 63.56 -5.38
CA ASN A 157 -62.00 63.32 -4.13
C ASN A 157 -62.28 61.82 -4.03
N THR A 158 -61.43 61.11 -3.30
CA THR A 158 -61.47 59.65 -3.17
C THR A 158 -62.65 59.13 -2.36
N GLU A 159 -63.34 59.97 -1.58
CA GLU A 159 -64.54 59.58 -0.83
C GLU A 159 -65.80 59.59 -1.72
N THR A 160 -65.86 60.52 -2.67
CA THR A 160 -67.01 60.71 -3.57
C THR A 160 -66.76 60.21 -4.99
N ASN A 161 -65.54 59.75 -5.27
CA ASN A 161 -65.01 59.37 -6.58
C ASN A 161 -65.12 60.48 -7.66
N GLN A 162 -65.18 61.75 -7.25
CA GLN A 162 -65.27 62.89 -8.17
C GLN A 162 -63.89 63.47 -8.49
N ILE A 163 -63.65 63.80 -9.76
CA ILE A 163 -62.41 64.44 -10.21
C ILE A 163 -62.68 65.89 -10.60
N TYR A 164 -61.90 66.81 -10.04
CA TYR A 164 -62.00 68.24 -10.27
C TYR A 164 -60.85 68.71 -11.15
N VAL A 165 -61.18 69.44 -12.22
CA VAL A 165 -60.24 69.87 -13.25
C VAL A 165 -60.26 71.39 -13.36
N ALA A 166 -59.15 72.07 -13.06
CA ALA A 166 -59.06 73.53 -13.15
C ALA A 166 -58.68 73.97 -14.58
N ASN A 167 -59.58 74.75 -15.21
CA ASN A 167 -59.41 75.27 -16.57
C ASN A 167 -58.92 76.74 -16.52
N ARG A 168 -57.61 76.97 -16.68
CA ARG A 168 -56.96 78.27 -16.41
C ARG A 168 -57.50 79.39 -17.29
N GLU A 169 -57.60 79.17 -18.59
CA GLU A 169 -58.04 80.23 -19.53
C GLU A 169 -59.57 80.32 -19.63
N SER A 170 -60.29 79.27 -19.22
CA SER A 170 -61.76 79.29 -19.17
C SER A 170 -62.32 79.85 -17.85
N ASN A 171 -61.49 80.02 -16.82
CA ASN A 171 -61.89 80.43 -15.46
C ASN A 171 -62.99 79.55 -14.84
N THR A 172 -62.97 78.23 -15.12
CA THR A 172 -63.96 77.26 -14.61
C THR A 172 -63.29 76.02 -14.00
N VAL A 173 -64.07 75.24 -13.25
CA VAL A 173 -63.69 73.90 -12.79
C VAL A 173 -64.66 72.87 -13.39
N THR A 174 -64.14 71.85 -14.06
CA THR A 174 -64.94 70.71 -14.57
C THR A 174 -64.96 69.60 -13.52
N VAL A 175 -66.11 68.96 -13.30
CA VAL A 175 -66.24 67.77 -12.44
C VAL A 175 -66.52 66.55 -13.31
N ILE A 176 -65.66 65.53 -13.23
CA ILE A 176 -65.81 64.24 -13.92
C ILE A 176 -66.32 63.21 -12.91
N MET A 177 -67.35 62.44 -13.30
CA MET A 177 -67.88 61.31 -12.50
C MET A 177 -67.48 59.97 -13.16
N PRO A 178 -67.15 58.92 -12.40
CA PRO A 178 -66.81 57.61 -12.96
C PRO A 178 -68.05 56.88 -13.49
N SER A 179 -67.91 56.12 -14.58
CA SER A 179 -68.94 55.20 -15.07
C SER A 179 -68.78 53.80 -14.47
N GLU A 180 -69.87 53.15 -14.05
CA GLU A 180 -69.86 51.76 -13.60
C GLU A 180 -69.55 50.78 -14.74
N LYS A 181 -68.62 49.85 -14.51
CA LYS A 181 -68.22 48.77 -15.44
C LYS A 181 -69.22 47.59 -15.33
N PRO A 182 -69.72 47.02 -16.43
CA PRO A 182 -70.53 45.79 -16.38
C PRO A 182 -69.68 44.58 -15.91
N PRO A 183 -70.27 43.62 -15.16
CA PRO A 183 -69.54 42.46 -14.63
C PRO A 183 -69.06 41.52 -15.75
N ASN A 184 -67.86 40.95 -15.55
CA ASN A 184 -67.24 40.01 -16.49
C ASN A 184 -68.00 38.66 -16.49
N PRO A 185 -68.39 38.10 -17.65
CA PRO A 185 -69.20 36.88 -17.71
C PRO A 185 -68.49 35.57 -17.30
N LEU A 186 -67.15 35.55 -17.20
CA LEU A 186 -66.33 34.37 -16.85
C LEU A 186 -65.80 34.48 -15.41
N THR A 187 -66.01 33.44 -14.59
CA THR A 187 -65.53 33.37 -13.19
C THR A 187 -64.88 32.02 -12.90
N VAL A 188 -63.92 32.00 -11.96
CA VAL A 188 -63.27 30.77 -11.47
C VAL A 188 -63.24 30.75 -9.94
N SER A 189 -63.52 29.59 -9.35
CA SER A 189 -63.33 29.31 -7.93
C SER A 189 -62.17 28.35 -7.72
N ILE A 190 -61.34 28.66 -6.72
CA ILE A 190 -60.23 27.83 -6.26
C ILE A 190 -60.76 27.00 -5.09
N THR A 191 -60.55 25.68 -5.11
CA THR A 191 -60.83 24.84 -3.94
C THR A 191 -59.78 25.10 -2.87
N ALA A 192 -60.21 25.54 -1.68
CA ALA A 192 -59.30 25.79 -0.56
C ALA A 192 -58.63 24.49 -0.08
N LEU A 193 -57.36 24.60 0.30
CA LEU A 193 -56.62 23.55 0.99
C LEU A 193 -57.14 23.39 2.44
N PRO A 194 -56.99 22.21 3.04
CA PRO A 194 -57.21 22.04 4.47
C PRO A 194 -56.39 23.05 5.29
N ASP A 195 -57.06 23.80 6.15
CA ASP A 195 -56.49 24.85 7.01
C ASP A 195 -55.68 25.94 6.28
N ASP A 196 -55.87 26.10 4.97
CA ASP A 196 -55.09 27.01 4.11
C ASP A 196 -53.57 26.73 4.14
N THR A 197 -53.17 25.47 4.35
CA THR A 197 -51.76 25.06 4.43
C THR A 197 -51.39 23.97 3.42
N ALA A 198 -50.14 23.98 2.97
CA ALA A 198 -49.52 22.97 2.14
C ALA A 198 -48.26 22.45 2.83
N ALA A 199 -48.14 21.13 3.00
CA ALA A 199 -46.94 20.50 3.55
C ALA A 199 -45.89 20.23 2.47
N LEU A 200 -46.29 19.96 1.23
CA LEU A 200 -45.36 19.71 0.13
C LEU A 200 -44.91 21.04 -0.48
N SER A 201 -43.68 21.09 -0.99
CA SER A 201 -43.18 22.23 -1.77
C SER A 201 -43.90 22.41 -3.12
N THR A 202 -44.58 21.38 -3.66
CA THR A 202 -45.37 21.45 -4.90
C THR A 202 -46.87 21.14 -4.66
N PRO A 203 -47.63 21.98 -3.95
CA PRO A 203 -49.05 21.75 -3.71
C PRO A 203 -49.86 21.65 -5.01
N THR A 204 -50.90 20.82 -5.00
CA THR A 204 -51.85 20.69 -6.11
C THR A 204 -53.16 21.37 -5.75
N PHE A 205 -53.69 22.17 -6.69
CA PHE A 205 -54.95 22.89 -6.53
C PHE A 205 -55.98 22.42 -7.55
N SER A 206 -57.25 22.48 -7.15
CA SER A 206 -58.40 22.19 -8.01
C SER A 206 -59.20 23.45 -8.27
N PHE A 207 -59.66 23.59 -9.51
CA PHE A 207 -60.34 24.77 -10.03
C PHE A 207 -61.68 24.40 -10.66
N ASP A 208 -62.68 25.24 -10.44
CA ASP A 208 -64.00 25.15 -11.05
C ASP A 208 -64.36 26.51 -11.69
N ALA A 209 -64.66 26.54 -12.98
CA ALA A 209 -64.98 27.75 -13.72
C ALA A 209 -66.44 27.75 -14.21
N THR A 210 -67.07 28.92 -14.24
CA THR A 210 -68.43 29.10 -14.77
C THR A 210 -68.53 30.33 -15.66
N SER A 211 -69.44 30.30 -16.63
CA SER A 211 -69.68 31.40 -17.56
C SER A 211 -71.15 31.60 -17.86
N ASN A 212 -71.59 32.85 -18.00
CA ASN A 212 -72.95 33.19 -18.43
C ASN A 212 -73.05 33.74 -19.86
N ALA A 213 -71.94 33.78 -20.62
CA ALA A 213 -71.92 34.31 -21.99
C ALA A 213 -71.22 33.42 -23.04
N MET A 214 -70.14 32.71 -22.68
CA MET A 214 -69.27 31.93 -23.60
C MET A 214 -68.78 30.63 -22.91
N PRO A 215 -68.56 29.49 -23.59
CA PRO A 215 -68.04 28.29 -22.94
C PRO A 215 -66.61 28.49 -22.41
N VAL A 216 -66.32 27.97 -21.21
CA VAL A 216 -64.94 27.93 -20.68
C VAL A 216 -64.18 26.82 -21.40
N THR A 217 -63.05 27.15 -22.01
CA THR A 217 -62.20 26.16 -22.70
C THR A 217 -60.91 25.87 -21.94
N HIS A 218 -60.39 26.85 -21.18
CA HIS A 218 -59.15 26.71 -20.42
C HIS A 218 -59.23 27.42 -19.05
N ILE A 219 -58.52 26.87 -18.06
CA ILE A 219 -58.25 27.51 -16.78
C ILE A 219 -56.75 27.67 -16.64
N TYR A 220 -56.31 28.87 -16.28
CA TYR A 220 -54.92 29.21 -16.09
C TYR A 220 -54.67 29.64 -14.65
N TYR A 221 -53.53 29.23 -14.08
CA TYR A 221 -53.13 29.56 -12.71
C TYR A 221 -51.65 29.94 -12.60
N GLN A 222 -51.32 30.72 -11.56
CA GLN A 222 -49.96 31.12 -11.23
C GLN A 222 -49.84 31.41 -9.72
N VAL A 223 -48.67 31.21 -9.12
CA VAL A 223 -48.39 31.52 -7.71
C VAL A 223 -47.46 32.73 -7.58
N ASP A 224 -47.72 33.59 -6.59
CA ASP A 224 -46.98 34.78 -6.12
C ASP A 224 -46.76 35.93 -7.10
N SER A 225 -47.04 35.72 -8.38
CA SER A 225 -46.98 36.75 -9.39
C SER A 225 -48.18 36.65 -10.32
N ARG A 226 -48.62 37.80 -10.84
CA ARG A 226 -49.59 37.91 -11.94
C ARG A 226 -48.91 38.17 -13.29
N MET A 227 -47.58 38.38 -13.28
CA MET A 227 -46.78 38.85 -14.42
C MET A 227 -45.85 37.77 -14.97
N GLY A 228 -45.90 36.55 -14.44
CA GLY A 228 -45.08 35.44 -14.96
C GLY A 228 -45.86 34.52 -15.88
N ARG A 229 -45.27 33.37 -16.19
CA ARG A 229 -45.90 32.37 -17.06
C ARG A 229 -47.08 31.73 -16.34
N TRP A 230 -48.27 31.85 -16.93
CA TRP A 230 -49.46 31.14 -16.49
C TRP A 230 -49.39 29.66 -16.87
N LEU A 231 -49.65 28.78 -15.91
CA LEU A 231 -49.75 27.34 -16.11
C LEU A 231 -51.18 26.97 -16.45
N GLU A 232 -51.36 25.98 -17.31
CA GLU A 232 -52.68 25.48 -17.70
C GLU A 232 -53.09 24.34 -16.76
N ALA A 233 -54.31 24.39 -16.24
CA ALA A 233 -54.89 23.31 -15.44
C ALA A 233 -55.36 22.16 -16.34
N PHE A 234 -55.30 20.92 -15.84
CA PHE A 234 -55.68 19.73 -16.59
C PHE A 234 -56.78 18.92 -15.88
N PRO A 235 -57.76 18.34 -16.60
CA PRO A 235 -58.01 18.53 -18.03
C PRO A 235 -58.45 19.96 -18.37
N ALA A 236 -58.30 20.37 -19.62
CA ALA A 236 -58.83 21.64 -20.10
C ALA A 236 -60.38 21.63 -20.10
N GLY A 237 -61.01 22.72 -19.70
CA GLY A 237 -62.47 22.88 -19.63
C GLY A 237 -62.93 23.62 -18.39
N GLU A 238 -64.15 23.34 -17.93
CA GLU A 238 -64.78 23.96 -16.76
C GLU A 238 -64.20 23.47 -15.42
N GLN A 239 -63.51 22.32 -15.40
CA GLN A 239 -62.86 21.76 -14.21
C GLN A 239 -61.45 21.31 -14.56
N GLY A 240 -60.49 21.60 -13.68
CA GLY A 240 -59.12 21.15 -13.84
C GLY A 240 -58.33 21.23 -12.55
N SER A 241 -57.17 20.57 -12.51
CA SER A 241 -56.22 20.66 -11.41
C SER A 241 -54.81 20.91 -11.92
N GLY A 242 -53.93 21.38 -11.03
CA GLY A 242 -52.55 21.68 -11.37
C GLY A 242 -51.65 21.76 -10.14
N ALA A 243 -50.46 21.15 -10.26
CA ALA A 243 -49.39 21.27 -9.27
C ALA A 243 -48.57 22.53 -9.51
N THR A 244 -48.19 23.23 -8.44
CA THR A 244 -47.30 24.39 -8.56
C THR A 244 -45.89 23.97 -8.94
N LEU A 245 -45.08 24.94 -9.38
CA LEU A 245 -43.63 24.81 -9.26
C LEU A 245 -43.25 24.73 -7.77
N PRO A 246 -42.07 24.19 -7.43
CA PRO A 246 -41.64 24.10 -6.04
C PRO A 246 -41.57 25.48 -5.37
N LEU A 247 -42.11 25.57 -4.15
CA LEU A 247 -42.25 26.79 -3.35
C LEU A 247 -41.39 26.71 -2.08
N HIS A 248 -40.80 27.84 -1.69
CA HIS A 248 -40.14 27.97 -0.39
C HIS A 248 -41.16 27.94 0.75
N ARG A 249 -40.71 27.73 1.99
CA ARG A 249 -41.57 27.88 3.18
C ARG A 249 -42.02 29.34 3.32
N GLY A 250 -43.30 29.56 3.64
CA GLY A 250 -43.83 30.91 3.81
C GLY A 250 -45.26 31.10 3.32
N THR A 251 -45.69 32.36 3.23
CA THR A 251 -47.01 32.74 2.75
C THR A 251 -46.99 32.96 1.24
N HIS A 252 -47.91 32.31 0.52
CA HIS A 252 -48.02 32.35 -0.93
C HIS A 252 -49.44 32.74 -1.36
N ILE A 253 -49.57 33.29 -2.58
CA ILE A 253 -50.86 33.62 -3.18
C ILE A 253 -50.99 32.90 -4.52
N LEU A 254 -52.00 32.03 -4.65
CA LEU A 254 -52.41 31.44 -5.91
C LEU A 254 -53.41 32.35 -6.63
N TYR A 255 -53.12 32.68 -7.88
CA TYR A 255 -54.02 33.37 -8.79
C TYR A 255 -54.55 32.38 -9.84
N ALA A 256 -55.83 32.50 -10.22
CA ALA A 256 -56.41 31.71 -11.30
C ALA A 256 -57.44 32.52 -12.11
N PHE A 257 -57.57 32.24 -13.41
CA PHE A 257 -58.66 32.76 -14.23
C PHE A 257 -59.12 31.74 -15.29
N ALA A 258 -60.35 31.92 -15.78
CA ALA A 258 -60.92 31.16 -16.88
C ALA A 258 -60.81 31.94 -18.20
N ALA A 259 -60.60 31.21 -19.31
CA ALA A 259 -60.57 31.77 -20.65
C ALA A 259 -61.47 30.98 -21.61
N ASP A 260 -61.97 31.67 -22.64
CA ASP A 260 -62.79 31.07 -23.70
C ASP A 260 -61.96 30.56 -24.91
N ASP A 261 -60.65 30.84 -24.96
CA ASP A 261 -59.68 30.26 -25.89
C ASP A 261 -58.25 30.28 -25.29
N THR A 262 -57.30 29.61 -25.96
CA THR A 262 -55.89 29.53 -25.56
C THR A 262 -55.17 30.89 -25.60
N LEU A 263 -54.29 31.13 -24.62
CA LEU A 263 -53.47 32.35 -24.53
C LEU A 263 -52.41 32.51 -25.66
N ASN A 264 -52.21 31.49 -26.50
CA ASN A 264 -51.17 31.48 -27.54
C ASN A 264 -51.60 32.09 -28.89
N ASN A 265 -52.87 32.46 -29.05
CA ASN A 265 -53.46 32.87 -30.33
C ASN A 265 -53.62 34.40 -30.49
N LEU A 266 -52.59 35.18 -30.16
CA LEU A 266 -52.64 36.66 -30.11
C LEU A 266 -52.58 37.38 -31.48
N THR A 267 -52.66 36.68 -32.61
CA THR A 267 -52.62 37.29 -33.95
C THR A 267 -53.98 37.26 -34.64
N GLY A 268 -54.87 38.20 -34.29
CA GLY A 268 -56.16 38.42 -34.95
C GLY A 268 -57.13 39.24 -34.08
N CYS A 269 -58.13 39.89 -34.68
CA CYS A 269 -59.12 40.77 -34.01
C CYS A 269 -60.02 40.09 -32.94
N ASN A 270 -59.74 38.85 -32.53
CA ASN A 270 -60.41 38.15 -31.44
C ASN A 270 -59.38 37.79 -30.37
N SER A 271 -59.10 38.69 -29.44
CA SER A 271 -58.36 38.34 -28.21
C SER A 271 -59.26 37.46 -27.33
N PRO A 272 -58.74 36.40 -26.69
CA PRO A 272 -59.53 35.57 -25.79
C PRO A 272 -60.14 36.42 -24.68
N MET A 273 -61.40 36.16 -24.36
CA MET A 273 -62.05 36.76 -23.21
C MET A 273 -61.51 36.10 -21.94
N ILE A 274 -60.88 36.91 -21.10
CA ILE A 274 -60.32 36.48 -19.82
C ILE A 274 -61.29 36.87 -18.71
N GLY A 275 -61.66 35.91 -17.87
CA GLY A 275 -62.50 36.10 -16.70
C GLY A 275 -61.84 36.88 -15.57
N GLU A 276 -62.59 37.12 -14.48
CA GLU A 276 -61.98 37.72 -13.28
C GLU A 276 -60.93 36.78 -12.68
N VAL A 277 -59.82 37.38 -12.23
CA VAL A 277 -58.75 36.64 -11.55
C VAL A 277 -59.17 36.39 -10.10
N SER A 278 -59.34 35.13 -9.76
CA SER A 278 -59.50 34.68 -8.38
C SER A 278 -58.14 34.60 -7.69
N ALA A 279 -58.09 34.89 -6.40
CA ALA A 279 -56.89 34.82 -5.59
C ALA A 279 -57.16 34.02 -4.31
N TYR A 280 -56.22 33.13 -3.97
CA TYR A 280 -56.28 32.29 -2.78
C TYR A 280 -54.95 32.35 -2.03
N LEU A 281 -55.00 32.77 -0.77
CA LEU A 281 -53.84 32.87 0.11
C LEU A 281 -53.66 31.53 0.85
N PHE A 282 -52.43 31.01 0.88
CA PHE A 282 -52.11 29.78 1.62
C PHE A 282 -50.69 29.85 2.20
N GLN A 283 -50.36 28.98 3.14
CA GLN A 283 -49.01 28.85 3.71
C GLN A 283 -48.38 27.51 3.35
N VAL A 284 -47.13 27.54 2.88
CA VAL A 284 -46.27 26.36 2.79
C VAL A 284 -45.59 26.20 4.15
N VAL A 285 -45.96 25.13 4.85
CA VAL A 285 -45.45 24.79 6.20
C VAL A 285 -44.39 23.69 6.10
N PRO A 286 -43.47 23.58 7.09
CA PRO A 286 -42.44 22.54 7.08
C PRO A 286 -43.03 21.14 6.97
N SER A 287 -42.40 20.29 6.16
CA SER A 287 -42.73 18.88 6.04
C SER A 287 -41.89 18.04 7.00
N PRO A 288 -42.43 16.96 7.59
CA PRO A 288 -41.60 16.01 8.33
C PRO A 288 -40.69 15.26 7.37
N ILE A 289 -39.43 15.06 7.76
CA ILE A 289 -38.56 14.11 7.07
C ILE A 289 -39.08 12.69 7.29
N VAL A 290 -39.16 11.90 6.22
CA VAL A 290 -39.70 10.54 6.23
C VAL A 290 -38.59 9.56 5.90
N LEU A 291 -38.52 8.49 6.70
CA LEU A 291 -37.65 7.33 6.47
C LEU A 291 -38.53 6.16 6.02
N ASP A 292 -38.25 5.59 4.85
CA ASP A 292 -38.84 4.31 4.44
C ASP A 292 -38.10 3.16 5.15
N ASN A 293 -38.80 2.41 6.00
CA ASN A 293 -38.21 1.33 6.80
C ASN A 293 -38.46 -0.08 6.23
N GLN A 294 -38.74 -0.15 4.93
CA GLN A 294 -38.95 -1.41 4.20
C GLN A 294 -37.72 -1.84 3.39
N GLY A 295 -36.60 -1.10 3.49
CA GLY A 295 -35.37 -1.36 2.75
C GLY A 295 -34.48 -2.42 3.39
N ASP A 296 -33.50 -2.91 2.64
CA ASP A 296 -32.41 -3.78 3.15
C ASP A 296 -31.11 -2.96 3.22
N SER A 297 -31.07 -2.01 4.16
CA SER A 297 -29.92 -1.13 4.31
C SER A 297 -28.69 -1.95 4.71
N HIS A 298 -27.59 -1.74 4.01
CA HIS A 298 -26.35 -2.46 4.25
C HIS A 298 -25.13 -1.60 3.97
N LEU A 299 -24.09 -1.82 4.78
CA LEU A 299 -22.79 -1.22 4.56
C LEU A 299 -22.00 -2.00 3.52
N THR A 300 -20.96 -1.36 3.00
CA THR A 300 -19.97 -2.00 2.13
C THR A 300 -19.37 -3.21 2.85
N GLU A 301 -19.28 -4.33 2.15
CA GLU A 301 -18.58 -5.53 2.63
C GLU A 301 -17.13 -5.19 2.99
N ILE A 302 -16.67 -5.68 4.13
CA ILE A 302 -15.29 -5.48 4.58
C ILE A 302 -14.58 -6.82 4.79
N ASN A 303 -13.28 -6.82 4.57
CA ASN A 303 -12.42 -7.96 4.81
C ASN A 303 -11.94 -7.98 6.26
N GLU A 304 -11.97 -9.14 6.94
CA GLU A 304 -11.59 -9.27 8.36
C GLU A 304 -10.13 -8.84 8.64
N ASP A 305 -9.27 -8.98 7.64
CA ASP A 305 -7.85 -8.67 7.71
C ASP A 305 -7.50 -7.29 7.13
N LEU A 306 -8.50 -6.49 6.77
CA LEU A 306 -8.27 -5.16 6.23
C LEU A 306 -7.61 -4.27 7.29
N GLU A 307 -6.39 -3.84 7.00
CA GLU A 307 -5.65 -2.87 7.82
C GLU A 307 -6.50 -1.60 8.04
N PRO A 308 -6.64 -1.08 9.27
CA PRO A 308 -7.49 0.07 9.56
C PRO A 308 -7.16 1.31 8.71
N ALA A 309 -5.89 1.49 8.32
CA ALA A 309 -5.48 2.60 7.46
C ALA A 309 -5.97 2.49 6.00
N LYS A 310 -6.36 1.29 5.55
CA LYS A 310 -6.91 1.02 4.21
C LYS A 310 -8.44 0.94 4.20
N ASN A 311 -9.07 0.90 5.37
CA ASN A 311 -10.52 0.87 5.51
C ASN A 311 -11.09 2.30 5.32
N GLN A 312 -11.61 2.54 4.12
CA GLN A 312 -12.23 3.81 3.72
C GLN A 312 -13.64 4.00 4.29
N GLY A 313 -14.26 2.93 4.80
CA GLY A 313 -15.65 2.95 5.25
C GLY A 313 -16.66 3.03 4.11
N THR A 314 -17.91 3.25 4.49
CA THR A 314 -19.08 3.45 3.61
C THR A 314 -19.52 4.90 3.71
N LEU A 315 -19.81 5.53 2.58
CA LEU A 315 -20.40 6.87 2.55
C LEU A 315 -21.83 6.84 3.10
N ILE A 316 -22.27 7.93 3.74
CA ILE A 316 -23.67 8.03 4.20
C ILE A 316 -24.66 7.96 3.01
N SER A 317 -24.34 8.59 1.88
CA SER A 317 -25.13 8.47 0.64
C SER A 317 -25.23 7.02 0.16
N GLU A 318 -24.15 6.25 0.23
CA GLU A 318 -24.13 4.84 -0.18
C GLU A 318 -24.98 3.99 0.75
N LEU A 319 -24.91 4.24 2.07
CA LEU A 319 -25.77 3.56 3.04
C LEU A 319 -27.26 3.87 2.76
N ILE A 320 -27.62 5.14 2.56
CA ILE A 320 -29.01 5.55 2.27
C ILE A 320 -29.50 4.88 0.97
N ALA A 321 -28.68 4.85 -0.07
CA ALA A 321 -29.03 4.24 -1.35
C ALA A 321 -29.10 2.70 -1.32
N SER A 322 -28.42 2.05 -0.37
CA SER A 322 -28.33 0.59 -0.27
C SER A 322 -29.67 -0.11 -0.01
N GLY A 323 -30.60 0.59 0.64
CA GLY A 323 -31.93 0.07 1.00
C GLY A 323 -32.89 -0.12 -0.18
N GLY A 324 -32.54 0.33 -1.39
CA GLY A 324 -33.31 0.11 -2.62
C GLY A 324 -34.25 1.26 -2.98
N GLY A 325 -33.69 2.41 -3.35
CA GLY A 325 -34.44 3.61 -3.72
C GLY A 325 -33.89 4.82 -2.97
N ASP A 326 -34.70 5.87 -2.90
CA ASP A 326 -34.45 6.98 -1.97
C ASP A 326 -35.12 6.65 -0.63
N LEU A 327 -34.31 6.27 0.36
CA LEU A 327 -34.77 5.84 1.68
C LEU A 327 -35.26 7.02 2.53
N ILE A 328 -34.79 8.24 2.23
CA ILE A 328 -35.05 9.44 3.04
C ILE A 328 -35.67 10.50 2.15
N THR A 329 -36.97 10.75 2.34
CA THR A 329 -37.66 11.81 1.59
C THR A 329 -37.97 12.99 2.50
N ASP A 330 -37.53 14.17 2.07
CA ASP A 330 -37.94 15.46 2.64
C ASP A 330 -38.72 16.27 1.57
N GLY A 331 -39.93 16.69 1.93
CA GLY A 331 -40.86 17.39 1.04
C GLY A 331 -40.56 18.89 0.85
N ASP A 332 -39.58 19.43 1.58
CA ASP A 332 -39.17 20.83 1.52
C ASP A 332 -38.27 21.14 0.30
N TYR A 333 -38.26 22.41 -0.14
CA TYR A 333 -37.61 22.85 -1.38
C TYR A 333 -36.08 22.72 -1.37
N ASP A 334 -35.48 22.90 -0.20
CA ASP A 334 -34.05 22.89 0.10
C ASP A 334 -33.67 21.75 1.04
N ALA A 335 -34.40 20.64 0.91
CA ALA A 335 -34.18 19.39 1.62
C ALA A 335 -32.72 18.95 1.62
N VAL A 336 -32.22 18.65 2.82
CA VAL A 336 -30.87 18.12 3.06
C VAL A 336 -31.00 16.88 3.92
N GLU A 337 -30.40 15.79 3.45
CA GLU A 337 -30.61 14.45 4.03
C GLU A 337 -29.47 14.04 4.94
N GLY A 338 -29.76 13.19 5.91
CA GLY A 338 -28.76 12.68 6.85
C GLY A 338 -29.38 11.64 7.75
N ILE A 339 -28.55 11.08 8.63
CA ILE A 339 -28.97 10.06 9.59
C ILE A 339 -28.61 10.46 11.01
N ALA A 340 -29.46 10.08 11.95
CA ALA A 340 -29.23 10.17 13.39
C ALA A 340 -29.08 8.76 13.96
N ILE A 341 -27.84 8.33 14.18
CA ILE A 341 -27.52 7.00 14.70
C ILE A 341 -27.79 6.96 16.20
N ILE A 342 -28.63 6.02 16.62
CA ILE A 342 -29.09 5.84 18.01
C ILE A 342 -28.60 4.54 18.64
N ALA A 343 -28.02 3.62 17.87
CA ALA A 343 -27.39 2.41 18.39
C ALA A 343 -26.35 1.87 17.40
N VAL A 344 -25.29 1.27 17.95
CA VAL A 344 -24.28 0.51 17.20
C VAL A 344 -23.91 -0.77 17.95
N ASP A 345 -23.67 -1.87 17.24
CA ASP A 345 -23.20 -3.13 17.82
C ASP A 345 -21.66 -3.21 17.79
N ASN A 346 -21.04 -3.14 18.98
CA ASN A 346 -19.59 -3.28 19.17
C ASN A 346 -19.17 -4.68 19.69
N THR A 347 -20.03 -5.70 19.61
CA THR A 347 -19.72 -7.04 20.14
C THR A 347 -18.53 -7.68 19.41
N ASN A 348 -18.47 -7.50 18.09
CA ASN A 348 -17.49 -8.15 17.21
C ASN A 348 -16.52 -7.17 16.53
N GLY A 349 -16.46 -5.93 17.00
CA GLY A 349 -15.61 -4.90 16.43
C GLY A 349 -15.90 -3.52 17.01
N THR A 350 -15.26 -2.50 16.45
CA THR A 350 -15.43 -1.10 16.87
C THR A 350 -15.95 -0.26 15.71
N TRP A 351 -16.97 0.55 15.97
CA TRP A 351 -17.50 1.52 15.02
C TRP A 351 -16.81 2.88 15.12
N GLU A 352 -16.46 3.45 13.96
CA GLU A 352 -15.91 4.80 13.82
C GLU A 352 -16.60 5.58 12.70
N TYR A 353 -16.59 6.91 12.79
CA TYR A 353 -17.05 7.82 11.74
C TYR A 353 -15.99 8.85 11.39
N SER A 354 -16.14 9.43 10.20
CA SER A 354 -15.30 10.50 9.67
C SER A 354 -16.20 11.57 9.05
N ILE A 355 -15.82 12.84 9.21
CA ILE A 355 -16.46 14.00 8.55
C ILE A 355 -15.48 14.76 7.63
N ASP A 356 -14.30 14.21 7.38
CA ASP A 356 -13.22 14.83 6.60
C ASP A 356 -12.64 13.87 5.55
N ASN A 357 -13.52 13.03 4.99
CA ASN A 357 -13.21 12.08 3.92
C ASN A 357 -12.15 11.04 4.29
N GLY A 358 -12.23 10.49 5.50
CA GLY A 358 -11.40 9.40 6.01
C GLY A 358 -10.03 9.85 6.51
N THR A 359 -9.80 11.16 6.66
CA THR A 359 -8.52 11.70 7.16
C THR A 359 -8.41 11.54 8.67
N THR A 360 -9.51 11.74 9.40
CA THR A 360 -9.62 11.49 10.85
C THR A 360 -10.83 10.61 11.17
N TRP A 361 -10.60 9.61 12.02
CA TRP A 361 -11.62 8.67 12.45
C TRP A 361 -11.90 8.81 13.94
N THR A 362 -13.18 8.91 14.29
CA THR A 362 -13.64 9.10 15.67
C THR A 362 -14.55 7.94 16.05
N ALA A 363 -14.32 7.34 17.22
CA ALA A 363 -15.17 6.27 17.75
C ALA A 363 -16.60 6.78 18.04
N PHE A 364 -17.61 5.95 17.76
CA PHE A 364 -19.02 6.30 18.00
C PHE A 364 -19.39 6.46 19.47
N GLY A 365 -18.70 5.76 20.38
CA GLY A 365 -19.08 5.69 21.80
C GLY A 365 -20.33 4.83 22.00
N SER A 366 -21.33 5.37 22.71
CA SER A 366 -22.61 4.69 23.00
C SER A 366 -23.79 5.58 22.58
N PRO A 367 -24.06 5.71 21.27
CA PRO A 367 -25.18 6.49 20.78
C PRO A 367 -26.51 5.98 21.38
N SER A 368 -27.47 6.89 21.53
CA SER A 368 -28.81 6.63 22.07
C SER A 368 -29.80 7.66 21.55
N GLU A 369 -31.10 7.46 21.78
CA GLU A 369 -32.14 8.46 21.48
C GLU A 369 -31.87 9.84 22.13
N THR A 370 -31.20 9.87 23.29
CA THR A 370 -30.84 11.11 24.00
C THR A 370 -29.47 11.67 23.63
N GLU A 371 -28.67 10.91 22.87
CA GLU A 371 -27.33 11.28 22.42
C GLU A 371 -27.07 10.65 21.04
N ALA A 372 -27.93 10.97 20.08
CA ALA A 372 -27.87 10.43 18.74
C ALA A 372 -26.70 11.07 17.99
N ARG A 373 -25.89 10.28 17.29
CA ARG A 373 -24.79 10.78 16.44
C ARG A 373 -25.35 11.22 15.10
N LEU A 374 -25.14 12.49 14.74
CA LEU A 374 -25.68 13.08 13.52
C LEU A 374 -24.65 13.03 12.40
N LEU A 375 -24.99 12.37 11.29
CA LEU A 375 -24.13 12.24 10.12
C LEU A 375 -24.90 12.68 8.87
N ALA A 376 -24.40 13.74 8.23
CA ALA A 376 -25.00 14.33 7.04
C ALA A 376 -24.68 13.49 5.80
N ASP A 377 -25.65 13.39 4.88
CA ASP A 377 -25.39 12.90 3.53
C ASP A 377 -24.52 13.92 2.77
N LYS A 378 -23.21 13.68 2.78
CA LYS A 378 -22.19 14.50 2.12
C LYS A 378 -21.06 13.61 1.61
N GLU A 379 -20.39 14.05 0.55
CA GLU A 379 -19.27 13.32 -0.10
C GLU A 379 -18.08 13.02 0.83
N ASN A 380 -18.01 13.62 2.02
CA ASN A 380 -16.92 13.48 2.98
C ASN A 380 -17.32 12.80 4.31
N THR A 381 -18.59 12.38 4.45
CA THR A 381 -19.07 11.73 5.67
C THR A 381 -19.07 10.22 5.50
N HIS A 382 -18.28 9.53 6.31
CA HIS A 382 -18.09 8.08 6.24
C HIS A 382 -18.31 7.41 7.59
N ILE A 383 -18.69 6.15 7.55
CA ILE A 383 -18.74 5.25 8.70
C ILE A 383 -17.95 3.98 8.39
N ARG A 384 -17.27 3.42 9.39
CA ARG A 384 -16.56 2.15 9.21
C ARG A 384 -16.67 1.26 10.44
N PHE A 385 -16.62 -0.04 10.18
CA PHE A 385 -16.49 -1.05 11.20
C PHE A 385 -15.06 -1.61 11.18
N LEU A 386 -14.45 -1.73 12.36
CA LEU A 386 -13.17 -2.38 12.56
C LEU A 386 -13.41 -3.73 13.27
N PRO A 387 -13.43 -4.86 12.54
CA PRO A 387 -13.73 -6.15 13.13
C PRO A 387 -12.64 -6.59 14.13
N ASN A 388 -13.07 -7.33 15.15
CA ASN A 388 -12.15 -8.05 16.03
C ASN A 388 -11.35 -9.08 15.22
N MET A 389 -10.16 -9.41 15.69
CA MET A 389 -9.30 -10.41 15.03
C MET A 389 -10.07 -11.74 14.83
N ASN A 390 -10.06 -12.24 13.59
CA ASN A 390 -10.69 -13.49 13.14
C ASN A 390 -12.22 -13.54 13.27
N PHE A 391 -12.88 -12.38 13.25
CA PHE A 391 -14.33 -12.32 13.12
C PHE A 391 -14.73 -12.20 11.65
N ASN A 392 -15.46 -13.20 11.17
CA ASN A 392 -16.17 -13.18 9.89
C ASN A 392 -17.63 -13.57 10.07
N GLY A 393 -18.47 -13.13 9.12
CA GLY A 393 -19.91 -13.35 9.12
C GLY A 393 -20.72 -12.07 8.91
N LYS A 394 -22.03 -12.24 8.77
CA LYS A 394 -22.99 -11.12 8.64
C LYS A 394 -23.51 -10.71 10.02
N ILE A 395 -23.57 -9.40 10.27
CA ILE A 395 -24.27 -8.79 11.41
C ILE A 395 -25.49 -8.05 10.84
N ASP A 396 -26.70 -8.53 11.12
CA ASP A 396 -27.93 -8.02 10.48
C ASP A 396 -28.39 -6.64 11.02
N GLU A 397 -28.25 -6.37 12.31
CA GLU A 397 -28.70 -5.12 12.96
C GLU A 397 -27.52 -4.39 13.61
N THR A 398 -26.53 -4.00 12.81
CA THR A 398 -25.27 -3.47 13.35
C THR A 398 -25.32 -1.97 13.65
N ILE A 399 -26.18 -1.22 12.97
CA ILE A 399 -26.49 0.19 13.24
C ILE A 399 -28.00 0.37 13.24
N THR A 400 -28.53 1.22 14.12
CA THR A 400 -29.92 1.70 14.09
C THR A 400 -29.95 3.22 14.01
N PHE A 401 -30.78 3.78 13.12
CA PHE A 401 -30.84 5.22 12.88
C PHE A 401 -32.24 5.74 12.52
N HIS A 402 -32.44 7.04 12.74
CA HIS A 402 -33.54 7.83 12.17
C HIS A 402 -33.02 8.67 10.99
N ALA A 403 -33.89 9.12 10.09
CA ALA A 403 -33.55 10.18 9.15
C ALA A 403 -33.40 11.53 9.88
N TRP A 404 -32.57 12.41 9.34
CA TRP A 404 -32.26 13.72 9.91
C TRP A 404 -32.22 14.80 8.83
N ALA A 405 -33.01 15.87 8.99
CA ALA A 405 -33.13 17.00 8.06
C ALA A 405 -31.99 18.03 8.15
N GLN A 406 -30.81 17.61 8.64
CA GLN A 406 -29.64 18.45 8.92
C GLN A 406 -29.90 19.75 9.71
N SER A 407 -30.96 19.83 10.52
CA SER A 407 -31.30 21.04 11.27
C SER A 407 -30.75 21.03 12.71
N GLY A 408 -30.27 22.20 13.15
CA GLY A 408 -29.95 22.55 14.54
C GLY A 408 -28.55 22.16 15.08
N SER A 409 -27.95 21.03 14.68
CA SER A 409 -26.61 20.62 15.11
C SER A 409 -25.71 20.28 13.91
N ASP A 410 -24.40 20.34 14.08
CA ASP A 410 -23.45 20.17 12.98
C ASP A 410 -23.19 18.69 12.65
N ASN A 411 -22.75 18.41 11.41
CA ASN A 411 -22.30 17.08 10.99
C ASN A 411 -21.20 16.55 11.92
N GLY A 412 -21.38 15.33 12.43
CA GLY A 412 -20.51 14.72 13.44
C GLY A 412 -20.85 15.12 14.88
N GLY A 413 -21.85 15.98 15.12
CA GLY A 413 -22.33 16.34 16.46
C GLY A 413 -23.25 15.30 17.11
N THR A 414 -23.75 15.58 18.31
CA THR A 414 -24.81 14.78 18.97
C THR A 414 -26.06 15.61 19.24
N ALA A 415 -27.21 14.94 19.36
CA ALA A 415 -28.48 15.56 19.75
C ALA A 415 -29.36 14.61 20.59
N ASP A 416 -30.19 15.18 21.46
CA ASP A 416 -31.32 14.48 22.08
C ASP A 416 -32.54 14.62 21.16
N ILE A 417 -32.90 13.53 20.47
CA ILE A 417 -33.98 13.56 19.47
C ILE A 417 -35.37 13.40 20.11
N THR A 418 -35.44 13.07 21.40
CA THR A 418 -36.71 12.94 22.14
C THR A 418 -37.26 14.27 22.64
N THR A 419 -36.39 15.27 22.81
CA THR A 419 -36.74 16.61 23.30
C THR A 419 -36.35 17.73 22.33
N TYR A 420 -36.06 17.37 21.07
CA TYR A 420 -35.51 18.32 20.11
C TYR A 420 -36.47 19.49 19.81
N PRO A 421 -35.97 20.74 19.71
CA PRO A 421 -36.82 21.92 19.52
C PRO A 421 -37.65 21.89 18.24
N ASP A 422 -37.16 21.20 17.20
CA ASP A 422 -37.85 20.98 15.94
C ASP A 422 -38.23 19.50 15.81
N PRO A 423 -39.48 19.12 16.13
CA PRO A 423 -39.92 17.73 16.08
C PRO A 423 -40.04 17.16 14.66
N LEU A 424 -39.90 18.00 13.63
CA LEU A 424 -39.92 17.59 12.22
C LEU A 424 -38.51 17.30 11.67
N ALA A 425 -37.47 17.57 12.46
CA ALA A 425 -36.07 17.38 12.09
C ALA A 425 -35.64 15.91 11.99
N PHE A 426 -36.42 14.99 12.57
CA PHE A 426 -36.12 13.56 12.60
C PHE A 426 -37.35 12.74 12.19
N SER A 427 -37.12 11.60 11.55
CA SER A 427 -38.21 10.67 11.24
C SER A 427 -38.78 10.05 12.52
N SER A 428 -40.03 9.59 12.45
CA SER A 428 -40.62 8.78 13.52
C SER A 428 -40.31 7.29 13.39
N ALA A 429 -39.96 6.84 12.19
CA ALA A 429 -39.51 5.49 11.91
C ALA A 429 -37.99 5.37 12.09
N THR A 430 -37.54 4.18 12.49
CA THR A 430 -36.13 3.77 12.49
C THR A 430 -35.89 2.73 11.41
N GLU A 431 -34.64 2.67 10.96
CA GLU A 431 -34.12 1.62 10.09
C GLU A 431 -32.86 1.01 10.72
N THR A 432 -32.58 -0.25 10.38
CA THR A 432 -31.33 -0.93 10.74
C THR A 432 -30.48 -1.21 9.51
N ALA A 433 -29.16 -1.19 9.70
CA ALA A 433 -28.22 -1.56 8.65
C ALA A 433 -27.48 -2.85 9.01
N SER A 434 -27.17 -3.65 7.99
CA SER A 434 -26.35 -4.84 8.12
C SER A 434 -24.92 -4.64 7.58
N ILE A 435 -23.96 -5.42 8.08
CA ILE A 435 -22.60 -5.49 7.51
C ILE A 435 -22.18 -6.95 7.35
N THR A 436 -21.47 -7.24 6.27
CA THR A 436 -20.83 -8.54 6.04
C THR A 436 -19.33 -8.37 6.20
N VAL A 437 -18.74 -9.18 7.08
CA VAL A 437 -17.28 -9.32 7.21
C VAL A 437 -16.87 -10.62 6.54
N ILE A 438 -16.06 -10.54 5.49
CA ILE A 438 -15.60 -11.71 4.74
C ILE A 438 -14.26 -12.23 5.27
N ASP A 439 -14.17 -13.55 5.29
CA ASP A 439 -12.95 -14.31 5.56
C ASP A 439 -12.04 -14.27 4.32
N THR A 440 -10.78 -13.93 4.53
CA THR A 440 -9.70 -14.25 3.59
C THR A 440 -8.77 -15.28 4.20
N PRO A 441 -8.45 -16.37 3.48
CA PRO A 441 -7.45 -17.31 3.96
C PRO A 441 -6.14 -16.58 4.27
N GLU A 442 -5.65 -16.76 5.49
CA GLU A 442 -4.34 -16.27 5.92
C GLU A 442 -3.28 -16.70 4.89
N LYS A 443 -2.35 -15.78 4.58
CA LYS A 443 -1.22 -16.10 3.73
C LYS A 443 -0.32 -17.09 4.47
N PHE A 444 0.08 -18.15 3.77
CA PHE A 444 1.04 -19.09 4.31
C PHE A 444 2.39 -18.37 4.47
N THR A 445 3.01 -18.50 5.64
CA THR A 445 4.35 -17.96 5.88
C THR A 445 5.38 -19.07 6.06
N GLU A 446 6.62 -18.78 5.67
CA GLU A 446 7.77 -19.64 5.89
C GLU A 446 8.89 -18.83 6.53
N LEU A 447 9.54 -19.44 7.52
CA LEU A 447 10.72 -18.89 8.17
C LEU A 447 11.95 -19.69 7.83
N SER A 448 12.96 -19.02 7.29
CA SER A 448 14.31 -19.57 7.17
C SER A 448 15.21 -18.99 8.26
N LEU A 449 16.18 -19.79 8.69
CA LEU A 449 17.16 -19.41 9.70
C LEU A 449 18.51 -20.04 9.35
N GLU A 450 19.56 -19.24 9.41
CA GLU A 450 20.95 -19.66 9.28
C GLU A 450 21.78 -19.07 10.42
N THR A 451 22.76 -19.85 10.87
CA THR A 451 23.69 -19.44 11.92
C THR A 451 25.00 -19.00 11.30
N SER A 452 25.68 -18.04 11.93
CA SER A 452 26.98 -17.56 11.47
C SER A 452 28.09 -18.57 11.68
N ALA A 453 27.86 -19.62 12.48
CA ALA A 453 28.81 -20.70 12.76
C ALA A 453 28.08 -22.01 13.07
N ALA A 454 28.67 -23.14 12.71
CA ALA A 454 28.23 -24.46 13.18
C ALA A 454 28.92 -24.88 14.50
N THR A 455 30.06 -24.27 14.82
CA THR A 455 30.89 -24.55 15.99
C THR A 455 31.50 -23.28 16.57
N LEU A 456 31.53 -23.14 17.90
CA LEU A 456 32.05 -21.95 18.57
C LEU A 456 32.84 -22.29 19.83
N LEU A 457 33.79 -21.42 20.19
CA LEU A 457 34.32 -21.42 21.55
C LEU A 457 33.30 -20.82 22.51
N GLN A 458 33.35 -21.21 23.78
CA GLN A 458 32.50 -20.62 24.82
C GLN A 458 32.60 -19.09 24.90
N SER A 459 33.75 -18.51 24.52
CA SER A 459 33.98 -17.06 24.51
C SER A 459 33.42 -16.33 23.29
N ASP A 460 33.00 -17.06 22.25
CA ASP A 460 32.65 -16.47 20.97
C ASP A 460 31.15 -16.12 20.89
N THR A 461 30.82 -15.20 20.00
CA THR A 461 29.44 -14.79 19.72
C THR A 461 28.90 -15.46 18.46
N VAL A 462 27.59 -15.68 18.41
CA VAL A 462 26.88 -16.19 17.22
C VAL A 462 25.94 -15.13 16.66
N SER A 463 25.96 -14.93 15.35
CA SER A 463 24.91 -14.17 14.66
C SER A 463 23.94 -15.14 14.00
N ILE A 464 22.65 -14.82 14.04
CA ILE A 464 21.58 -15.61 13.44
C ILE A 464 20.88 -14.71 12.43
N VAL A 465 20.79 -15.15 11.18
CA VAL A 465 20.08 -14.43 10.13
C VAL A 465 18.95 -15.28 9.60
N GLY A 466 17.90 -14.65 9.10
CA GLY A 466 16.80 -15.39 8.51
C GLY A 466 15.93 -14.53 7.62
N LYS A 467 14.93 -15.17 7.03
CA LYS A 467 13.95 -14.51 6.17
C LYS A 467 12.56 -15.07 6.45
N LEU A 468 11.61 -14.17 6.72
CA LEU A 468 10.18 -14.40 6.66
C LEU A 468 9.73 -14.26 5.20
N SER A 469 9.11 -15.31 4.67
CA SER A 469 8.54 -15.32 3.32
C SER A 469 7.05 -15.57 3.39
N ILE A 470 6.29 -15.02 2.43
CA ILE A 470 4.84 -15.17 2.33
C ILE A 470 4.48 -15.84 1.00
N PHE A 471 3.41 -16.63 0.99
CA PHE A 471 2.94 -17.35 -0.19
C PHE A 471 1.44 -17.13 -0.44
N PRO A 472 1.05 -16.76 -1.68
CA PRO A 472 1.93 -16.41 -2.81
C PRO A 472 2.76 -15.14 -2.55
N GLU A 473 3.90 -14.97 -3.23
CA GLU A 473 4.67 -13.72 -3.15
C GLU A 473 3.85 -12.57 -3.76
N THR A 474 3.44 -11.62 -2.93
CA THR A 474 2.58 -10.49 -3.32
C THR A 474 3.32 -9.15 -3.42
N GLY A 475 4.61 -9.11 -3.11
CA GLY A 475 5.41 -7.87 -3.06
C GLY A 475 5.06 -6.97 -1.87
N GLU A 476 4.40 -7.53 -0.86
CA GLU A 476 4.07 -6.83 0.39
C GLU A 476 5.30 -6.41 1.17
N ASP A 477 5.22 -5.28 1.86
CA ASP A 477 6.26 -4.83 2.78
C ASP A 477 6.24 -5.69 4.06
N LEU A 478 7.27 -6.52 4.19
CA LEU A 478 7.47 -7.38 5.34
C LEU A 478 8.39 -6.77 6.39
N SER A 479 8.67 -5.47 6.39
CA SER A 479 9.47 -4.83 7.45
C SER A 479 8.67 -4.63 8.75
N GLY A 480 9.36 -4.59 9.89
CA GLY A 480 8.76 -4.35 11.21
C GLY A 480 7.91 -5.51 11.75
N ARG A 481 8.14 -6.74 11.28
CA ARG A 481 7.43 -7.95 11.72
C ARG A 481 8.21 -8.61 12.85
N ASP A 482 7.55 -8.82 13.99
CA ASP A 482 8.16 -9.43 15.18
C ASP A 482 8.58 -10.88 14.93
N ILE A 483 9.86 -11.17 15.18
CA ILE A 483 10.45 -12.50 15.14
C ILE A 483 11.00 -12.85 16.52
N VAL A 484 10.61 -14.03 17.02
CA VAL A 484 11.11 -14.56 18.29
C VAL A 484 12.07 -15.70 18.01
N LEU A 485 13.30 -15.61 18.53
CA LEU A 485 14.28 -16.68 18.51
C LEU A 485 14.26 -17.41 19.85
N THR A 486 13.93 -18.70 19.84
CA THR A 486 14.12 -19.59 20.96
C THR A 486 15.50 -20.23 20.86
N ILE A 487 16.31 -20.07 21.91
CA ILE A 487 17.62 -20.69 22.07
C ILE A 487 17.50 -21.77 23.15
N THR A 488 17.86 -23.00 22.83
CA THR A 488 17.79 -24.17 23.72
C THR A 488 19.19 -24.66 24.04
N ALA A 489 19.58 -24.60 25.31
CA ALA A 489 20.86 -25.10 25.79
C ALA A 489 20.87 -26.65 25.88
N PRO A 490 22.06 -27.28 25.87
CA PRO A 490 22.24 -28.73 26.00
C PRO A 490 21.59 -29.37 27.23
N ASP A 491 21.45 -28.62 28.32
CA ASP A 491 20.82 -29.06 29.57
C ASP A 491 19.28 -28.92 29.55
N GLY A 492 18.71 -28.40 28.45
CA GLY A 492 17.29 -28.18 28.23
C GLY A 492 16.78 -26.80 28.66
N GLN A 493 17.63 -25.91 29.19
CA GLN A 493 17.22 -24.53 29.47
C GLN A 493 16.93 -23.78 28.17
N THR A 494 15.99 -22.84 28.22
CA THR A 494 15.60 -22.05 27.03
C THR A 494 15.63 -20.56 27.33
N GLN A 495 15.98 -19.76 26.32
CA GLN A 495 15.90 -18.30 26.32
C GLN A 495 15.19 -17.83 25.05
N GLU A 496 14.40 -16.77 25.17
CA GLU A 496 13.74 -16.12 24.02
C GLU A 496 14.31 -14.72 23.81
N ILE A 497 14.64 -14.41 22.56
CA ILE A 497 15.12 -13.09 22.14
C ILE A 497 14.22 -12.62 21.00
N ASN A 498 13.85 -11.34 21.00
CA ASN A 498 12.99 -10.74 19.98
C ASN A 498 13.82 -9.86 19.05
N THR A 499 13.46 -9.85 17.78
CA THR A 499 13.92 -8.89 16.77
C THR A 499 12.75 -8.57 15.84
N GLU A 500 12.95 -7.66 14.90
CA GLU A 500 11.99 -7.39 13.84
C GLU A 500 12.65 -7.65 12.49
N THR A 501 11.84 -7.94 11.47
CA THR A 501 12.30 -7.91 10.09
C THR A 501 12.78 -6.51 9.70
N ASN A 502 14.01 -6.42 9.22
CA ASN A 502 14.72 -5.16 8.96
C ASN A 502 14.69 -4.75 7.47
N THR A 503 14.07 -5.55 6.61
CA THR A 503 13.88 -5.23 5.19
C THR A 503 12.45 -5.49 4.75
N ASN A 504 12.02 -4.81 3.69
CA ASN A 504 10.74 -5.08 3.03
C ASN A 504 10.62 -6.50 2.46
N THR A 505 11.75 -7.20 2.26
CA THR A 505 11.78 -8.60 1.81
C THR A 505 11.72 -9.62 2.95
N GLY A 506 11.53 -9.15 4.20
CA GLY A 506 11.33 -10.02 5.37
C GLY A 506 12.62 -10.56 5.98
N GLN A 507 13.79 -10.02 5.65
CA GLN A 507 15.04 -10.40 6.32
C GLN A 507 15.04 -9.94 7.77
N PHE A 508 15.67 -10.70 8.66
CA PHE A 508 15.89 -10.35 10.07
C PHE A 508 17.25 -10.86 10.54
N GLU A 509 17.77 -10.26 11.61
CA GLU A 509 19.01 -10.70 12.24
C GLU A 509 18.97 -10.60 13.76
N PHE A 510 19.68 -11.53 14.41
CA PHE A 510 20.09 -11.47 15.80
C PHE A 510 21.62 -11.43 15.80
N LYS A 511 22.18 -10.26 16.09
CA LYS A 511 23.60 -10.01 15.88
C LYS A 511 24.40 -10.22 17.16
N ASP A 512 25.56 -10.86 17.00
CA ASP A 512 26.60 -11.02 18.02
C ASP A 512 26.07 -11.51 19.38
N LEU A 513 25.21 -12.54 19.35
CA LEU A 513 24.64 -13.15 20.55
C LEU A 513 25.75 -13.82 21.39
N SER A 514 25.92 -13.30 22.61
CA SER A 514 26.81 -13.87 23.62
C SER A 514 26.06 -14.93 24.43
N LEU A 515 26.31 -16.20 24.13
CA LEU A 515 25.72 -17.32 24.87
C LEU A 515 26.09 -17.34 26.37
N PRO A 516 27.31 -16.94 26.81
CA PRO A 516 27.62 -16.79 28.23
C PRO A 516 26.73 -15.80 28.97
N ASP A 517 26.26 -14.74 28.30
CA ASP A 517 25.38 -13.73 28.92
C ASP A 517 23.94 -14.24 29.06
N LEU A 518 23.57 -15.31 28.35
CA LEU A 518 22.23 -15.89 28.30
C LEU A 518 22.07 -17.11 29.22
N PHE A 519 23.16 -17.82 29.49
CA PHE A 519 23.15 -19.07 30.27
C PHE A 519 24.29 -19.11 31.29
N GLU A 520 23.93 -19.17 32.57
CA GLU A 520 24.89 -19.27 33.67
C GLU A 520 24.51 -20.43 34.63
N PRO A 521 25.39 -21.43 34.87
CA PRO A 521 26.68 -21.64 34.20
C PRO A 521 26.49 -22.08 32.74
N MET A 522 27.45 -21.74 31.88
CA MET A 522 27.38 -22.07 30.45
C MET A 522 27.65 -23.58 30.22
N PRO A 523 26.66 -24.37 29.75
CA PRO A 523 26.88 -25.78 29.44
C PRO A 523 27.69 -25.95 28.14
N GLU A 524 28.55 -26.97 28.08
CA GLU A 524 29.12 -27.45 26.82
C GLU A 524 28.13 -28.32 26.04
N GLY A 525 28.16 -28.23 24.71
CA GLY A 525 27.34 -29.06 23.84
C GLY A 525 26.61 -28.29 22.75
N ALA A 526 25.62 -28.93 22.13
CA ALA A 526 24.84 -28.36 21.05
C ALA A 526 23.72 -27.43 21.56
N PHE A 527 23.78 -26.16 21.19
CA PHE A 527 22.71 -25.19 21.39
C PHE A 527 21.77 -25.20 20.18
N GLY A 528 20.48 -25.34 20.42
CA GLY A 528 19.43 -25.28 19.39
C GLY A 528 18.91 -23.86 19.20
N PHE A 529 18.63 -23.48 17.96
CA PHE A 529 18.09 -22.18 17.56
C PHE A 529 16.87 -22.39 16.67
N GLN A 530 15.74 -21.79 17.03
CA GLN A 530 14.52 -21.82 16.22
C GLN A 530 13.84 -20.46 16.24
N ALA A 531 13.60 -19.89 15.07
CA ALA A 531 12.81 -18.68 14.92
C ALA A 531 11.32 -19.02 14.82
N ARG A 532 10.49 -18.11 15.33
CA ARG A 532 9.03 -18.14 15.27
C ARG A 532 8.53 -16.77 14.83
N PHE A 533 7.58 -16.77 13.90
CA PHE A 533 6.73 -15.64 13.57
C PHE A 533 5.35 -15.95 14.15
N ALA A 534 4.83 -15.04 14.97
CA ALA A 534 3.50 -15.18 15.54
C ALA A 534 2.45 -14.85 14.48
N VAL A 535 1.23 -15.37 14.65
CA VAL A 535 0.10 -15.01 13.79
C VAL A 535 -0.09 -13.49 13.74
N SER A 536 -0.29 -12.95 12.53
CA SER A 536 -0.81 -11.59 12.31
C SER A 536 -2.13 -11.67 11.55
N ARG A 537 -2.85 -10.54 11.42
CA ARG A 537 -4.19 -10.50 10.80
C ARG A 537 -4.24 -11.31 9.49
N ASP A 538 -3.36 -11.03 8.54
CA ASP A 538 -3.39 -11.65 7.21
C ASP A 538 -2.32 -12.73 6.98
N MET A 539 -1.59 -13.16 8.02
CA MET A 539 -0.46 -14.08 7.88
C MET A 539 -0.44 -15.15 8.97
N ALA A 540 -0.35 -16.40 8.51
CA ALA A 540 -0.27 -17.55 9.39
C ALA A 540 1.04 -17.58 10.18
N GLU A 541 1.00 -18.18 11.37
CA GLU A 541 2.21 -18.45 12.14
C GLU A 541 3.18 -19.38 11.38
N SER A 542 4.48 -19.20 11.61
CA SER A 542 5.48 -20.13 11.10
C SER A 542 6.66 -20.28 12.05
N LYS A 543 7.40 -21.38 11.86
CA LYS A 543 8.63 -21.68 12.60
C LYS A 543 9.71 -22.08 11.62
N SER A 544 10.94 -21.68 11.91
CA SER A 544 12.09 -22.17 11.15
C SER A 544 12.37 -23.63 11.46
N VAL A 545 13.05 -24.30 10.53
CA VAL A 545 13.77 -25.54 10.84
C VAL A 545 14.79 -25.21 11.94
N PRO A 546 14.88 -26.01 13.03
CA PRO A 546 15.88 -25.80 14.06
C PRO A 546 17.29 -25.93 13.50
N LYS A 547 18.20 -25.04 13.92
CA LYS A 547 19.64 -25.16 13.68
C LYS A 547 20.36 -25.42 14.99
N ALA A 548 21.49 -26.11 14.93
CA ALA A 548 22.31 -26.39 16.10
C ALA A 548 23.71 -25.80 15.94
N VAL A 549 24.25 -25.23 17.01
CA VAL A 549 25.65 -24.77 17.10
C VAL A 549 26.32 -25.51 18.24
N LEU A 550 27.40 -26.23 17.94
CA LEU A 550 28.17 -26.98 18.93
C LEU A 550 29.18 -26.04 19.62
N VAL A 551 29.08 -25.93 20.94
CA VAL A 551 29.94 -25.05 21.73
C VAL A 551 30.88 -25.86 22.60
N GLY A 552 32.18 -25.57 22.52
CA GLY A 552 33.23 -26.25 23.27
C GLY A 552 34.24 -25.29 23.90
N ALA A 553 35.04 -25.80 24.85
CA ALA A 553 36.09 -25.03 25.51
C ALA A 553 37.40 -24.94 24.69
N SER A 554 37.57 -25.79 23.67
CA SER A 554 38.74 -25.82 22.79
C SER A 554 38.36 -26.36 21.41
N ALA A 555 39.04 -25.88 20.36
CA ALA A 555 38.88 -26.38 18.99
C ALA A 555 39.38 -27.83 18.81
N GLY A 556 40.32 -28.27 19.65
CA GLY A 556 40.87 -29.63 19.62
C GLY A 556 42.39 -29.69 19.71
N TYR A 557 42.90 -30.92 19.61
CA TYR A 557 44.32 -31.22 19.56
C TYR A 557 44.64 -32.00 18.29
N ALA A 558 45.81 -31.80 17.71
CA ALA A 558 46.19 -32.49 16.48
C ALA A 558 47.63 -33.01 16.50
N ILE A 559 47.88 -34.13 15.81
CA ILE A 559 49.21 -34.60 15.43
C ILE A 559 49.27 -34.62 13.90
N LEU A 560 50.19 -33.84 13.32
CA LEU A 560 50.42 -33.77 11.88
C LEU A 560 51.74 -34.47 11.58
N VAL A 561 51.73 -35.42 10.65
CA VAL A 561 52.91 -36.19 10.25
C VAL A 561 53.06 -36.16 8.74
N GLN A 562 54.16 -35.60 8.27
CA GLN A 562 54.59 -35.75 6.89
C GLN A 562 55.35 -37.07 6.73
N GLY A 563 54.91 -37.94 5.83
CA GLY A 563 55.68 -39.11 5.41
C GLY A 563 56.77 -38.74 4.40
N LYS A 564 57.63 -39.70 4.06
CA LYS A 564 58.47 -39.68 2.84
C LYS A 564 59.08 -41.05 2.59
N ILE A 565 59.51 -41.27 1.36
CA ILE A 565 60.35 -42.41 0.97
C ILE A 565 61.78 -41.98 0.61
N ALA A 566 62.68 -42.96 0.43
CA ALA A 566 64.12 -42.73 0.30
C ALA A 566 64.55 -41.90 -0.93
N ASN A 567 63.79 -41.92 -2.02
CA ASN A 567 64.03 -41.09 -3.21
C ASN A 567 63.37 -39.70 -3.11
N GLU A 568 62.71 -39.38 -1.99
CA GLU A 568 62.03 -38.09 -1.73
C GLU A 568 60.97 -37.71 -2.77
N GLU A 569 60.43 -38.73 -3.40
CA GLU A 569 59.29 -38.64 -4.29
C GLU A 569 58.14 -37.83 -3.65
N GLY A 570 57.58 -36.87 -4.39
CA GLY A 570 56.38 -36.11 -4.00
C GLY A 570 56.53 -35.17 -2.81
N LEU A 571 57.70 -35.15 -2.15
CA LEU A 571 57.91 -34.50 -0.86
C LEU A 571 57.48 -33.03 -0.84
N ALA A 572 57.75 -32.29 -1.92
CA ALA A 572 57.36 -30.88 -2.05
C ALA A 572 55.84 -30.67 -2.12
N ALA A 573 55.12 -31.55 -2.83
CA ALA A 573 53.67 -31.51 -2.95
C ALA A 573 52.99 -31.88 -1.63
N HIS A 574 53.48 -32.94 -0.96
CA HIS A 574 52.97 -33.34 0.35
C HIS A 574 53.22 -32.27 1.42
N ASN A 575 54.40 -31.65 1.42
CA ASN A 575 54.71 -30.52 2.31
C ASN A 575 53.69 -29.38 2.15
N LYS A 576 53.36 -29.06 0.89
CA LYS A 576 52.38 -28.01 0.57
C LYS A 576 51.00 -28.34 1.16
N THR A 577 50.53 -29.57 1.00
CA THR A 577 49.23 -30.00 1.55
C THR A 577 49.20 -29.99 3.07
N ILE A 578 50.21 -30.55 3.73
CA ILE A 578 50.20 -30.58 5.21
C ILE A 578 50.36 -29.18 5.83
N ALA A 579 51.09 -28.27 5.18
CA ALA A 579 51.17 -26.87 5.60
C ALA A 579 49.81 -26.15 5.49
N ARG A 580 49.07 -26.37 4.40
CA ARG A 580 47.70 -25.83 4.25
C ARG A 580 46.76 -26.38 5.32
N ILE A 581 46.85 -27.67 5.63
CA ILE A 581 46.04 -28.28 6.70
C ILE A 581 46.37 -27.64 8.05
N TYR A 582 47.66 -27.43 8.36
CA TYR A 582 48.07 -26.71 9.57
C TYR A 582 47.43 -25.31 9.64
N HIS A 583 47.54 -24.50 8.58
CA HIS A 583 46.92 -23.17 8.57
C HIS A 583 45.39 -23.23 8.72
N LYS A 584 44.73 -24.21 8.10
CA LYS A 584 43.28 -24.43 8.28
C LYS A 584 42.91 -24.81 9.71
N LEU A 585 43.75 -25.53 10.43
CA LEU A 585 43.54 -25.79 11.86
C LEU A 585 43.62 -24.49 12.66
N ILE A 586 44.64 -23.67 12.41
CA ILE A 586 44.78 -22.35 13.07
C ILE A 586 43.57 -21.45 12.77
N GLU A 587 43.14 -21.36 11.50
CA GLU A 587 41.94 -20.61 11.08
C GLU A 587 40.67 -21.12 11.75
N ARG A 588 40.62 -22.42 12.06
CA ARG A 588 39.54 -23.08 12.78
C ARG A 588 39.76 -23.09 14.30
N GLY A 589 40.57 -22.16 14.81
CA GLY A 589 40.72 -21.87 16.23
C GLY A 589 41.57 -22.85 17.03
N PHE A 590 42.32 -23.73 16.38
CA PHE A 590 43.34 -24.52 17.09
C PHE A 590 44.46 -23.60 17.55
N GLU A 591 44.85 -23.73 18.81
CA GLU A 591 46.07 -23.10 19.32
C GLU A 591 47.27 -23.90 18.80
N ASP A 592 48.33 -23.20 18.39
CA ASP A 592 49.57 -23.81 17.89
C ASP A 592 50.13 -24.84 18.89
N ASP A 593 50.15 -24.49 20.18
CA ASP A 593 50.59 -25.41 21.26
C ASP A 593 49.78 -26.71 21.31
N ASN A 594 48.53 -26.74 20.83
CA ASN A 594 47.67 -27.93 20.81
C ASN A 594 47.89 -28.80 19.56
N ILE A 595 48.75 -28.37 18.65
CA ILE A 595 49.16 -29.12 17.46
C ILE A 595 50.58 -29.64 17.68
N LYS A 596 50.82 -30.91 17.33
CA LYS A 596 52.16 -31.50 17.24
C LYS A 596 52.48 -31.74 15.78
N TYR A 597 53.31 -30.88 15.21
CA TYR A 597 53.54 -30.85 13.76
C TYR A 597 54.94 -31.36 13.40
N PHE A 598 54.98 -32.55 12.82
CA PHE A 598 56.20 -33.19 12.34
C PHE A 598 56.34 -33.09 10.82
N ASN A 599 57.42 -32.44 10.37
CA ASN A 599 57.64 -32.11 8.96
C ASN A 599 59.14 -32.12 8.62
N TYR A 600 59.50 -32.50 7.39
CA TYR A 600 60.91 -32.52 6.95
C TYR A 600 61.51 -31.14 6.67
N ASN A 601 60.68 -30.11 6.54
CA ASN A 601 61.07 -28.71 6.50
C ASN A 601 60.91 -28.07 7.89
N THR A 602 61.92 -28.23 8.74
CA THR A 602 61.92 -27.70 10.13
C THR A 602 61.98 -26.18 10.24
N ALA A 603 62.19 -25.46 9.12
CA ALA A 603 62.12 -24.01 9.08
C ALA A 603 60.69 -23.49 8.84
N GLN A 604 59.74 -24.37 8.53
CA GLN A 604 58.35 -24.01 8.30
C GLN A 604 57.65 -23.66 9.62
N GLU A 605 56.72 -22.70 9.55
CA GLU A 605 55.92 -22.27 10.70
C GLU A 605 55.16 -23.44 11.33
N GLY A 606 55.07 -23.44 12.67
CA GLY A 606 54.38 -24.44 13.48
C GLY A 606 55.10 -25.78 13.61
N VAL A 607 56.21 -26.04 12.89
CA VAL A 607 56.87 -27.35 12.91
C VAL A 607 57.64 -27.57 14.21
N ASP A 608 57.26 -28.61 14.97
CA ASP A 608 57.88 -29.00 16.24
C ASP A 608 59.12 -29.89 16.06
N GLY A 609 59.20 -30.63 14.96
CA GLY A 609 60.30 -31.56 14.76
C GLY A 609 60.22 -32.40 13.49
N LEU A 610 61.19 -33.31 13.36
CA LEU A 610 61.21 -34.31 12.28
C LEU A 610 60.25 -35.47 12.61
N PRO A 611 59.64 -36.12 11.61
CA PRO A 611 58.65 -37.18 11.80
C PRO A 611 59.27 -38.52 12.18
N PHE A 612 60.05 -38.55 13.26
CA PHE A 612 60.61 -39.80 13.79
C PHE A 612 59.57 -40.52 14.64
N LYS A 613 59.56 -41.85 14.52
CA LYS A 613 58.61 -42.74 15.20
C LYS A 613 58.54 -42.50 16.72
N ALA A 614 59.69 -42.29 17.36
CA ALA A 614 59.76 -42.07 18.81
C ALA A 614 59.12 -40.74 19.24
N ASP A 615 59.30 -39.68 18.45
CA ASP A 615 58.77 -38.34 18.75
C ASP A 615 57.26 -38.30 18.52
N ILE A 616 56.79 -38.96 17.45
CA ILE A 616 55.34 -39.14 17.19
C ILE A 616 54.68 -39.91 18.35
N ALA A 617 55.27 -41.03 18.78
CA ALA A 617 54.76 -41.80 19.91
C ALA A 617 54.75 -40.98 21.23
N ALA A 618 55.74 -40.12 21.43
CA ALA A 618 55.79 -39.21 22.58
C ALA A 618 54.67 -38.17 22.54
N ALA A 619 54.34 -37.64 21.35
CA ALA A 619 53.24 -36.68 21.17
C ALA A 619 51.87 -37.27 21.59
N PHE A 620 51.59 -38.53 21.28
CA PHE A 620 50.37 -39.21 21.80
C PHE A 620 50.32 -39.25 23.33
N THR A 621 51.48 -39.43 23.97
CA THR A 621 51.56 -39.48 25.44
C THR A 621 51.38 -38.08 26.03
N GLU A 622 51.99 -37.06 25.44
CA GLU A 622 51.86 -35.66 25.89
C GLU A 622 50.43 -35.15 25.76
N LEU A 623 49.81 -35.35 24.59
CA LEU A 623 48.46 -34.84 24.33
C LEU A 623 47.38 -35.59 25.11
N LYS A 624 47.64 -36.83 25.56
CA LYS A 624 46.77 -37.55 26.49
C LYS A 624 46.53 -36.77 27.78
N ASP A 625 47.59 -36.25 28.40
CA ASP A 625 47.49 -35.53 29.68
C ASP A 625 46.69 -34.23 29.51
N ARG A 626 46.79 -33.59 28.34
CA ARG A 626 46.02 -32.39 27.99
C ARG A 626 44.55 -32.71 27.72
N LEU A 627 44.26 -33.78 26.97
CA LEU A 627 42.89 -34.28 26.75
C LEU A 627 42.18 -34.63 28.07
N ALA A 628 42.91 -35.24 29.01
CA ALA A 628 42.36 -35.55 30.33
C ALA A 628 42.00 -34.29 31.13
N SER A 629 42.73 -33.19 30.93
CA SER A 629 42.53 -31.93 31.64
C SER A 629 41.50 -31.01 30.97
N ASN A 630 41.46 -30.99 29.64
CA ASN A 630 40.57 -30.18 28.82
C ASN A 630 40.04 -31.02 27.64
N PRO A 631 38.88 -31.69 27.81
CA PRO A 631 38.35 -32.63 26.83
C PRO A 631 37.92 -31.95 25.52
N ALA A 632 38.54 -32.33 24.41
CA ALA A 632 38.24 -31.79 23.08
C ALA A 632 38.43 -32.86 21.99
N PRO A 633 37.95 -32.62 20.76
CA PRO A 633 38.26 -33.47 19.61
C PRO A 633 39.78 -33.65 19.41
N PHE A 634 40.19 -34.85 19.00
CA PHE A 634 41.60 -35.19 18.75
C PHE A 634 41.79 -35.66 17.30
N TYR A 635 42.81 -35.16 16.62
CA TYR A 635 43.05 -35.44 15.20
C TYR A 635 44.45 -36.02 15.00
N VAL A 636 44.56 -37.11 14.26
CA VAL A 636 45.84 -37.63 13.74
C VAL A 636 45.79 -37.49 12.24
N ILE A 637 46.67 -36.70 11.66
CA ILE A 637 46.67 -36.37 10.25
C ILE A 637 48.03 -36.76 9.67
N MET A 638 48.02 -37.76 8.80
CA MET A 638 49.24 -38.28 8.18
C MET A 638 49.11 -38.10 6.67
N ILE A 639 50.05 -37.39 6.05
CA ILE A 639 50.05 -37.07 4.61
C ILE A 639 51.36 -37.60 4.01
N ASP A 640 51.35 -38.17 2.79
CA ASP A 640 52.49 -38.66 1.98
C ASP A 640 52.43 -40.21 1.78
N HIS A 641 53.55 -40.91 1.80
CA HIS A 641 53.68 -42.17 1.08
C HIS A 641 53.31 -43.36 1.95
N GLY A 642 52.28 -44.07 1.51
CA GLY A 642 51.98 -45.42 1.95
C GLY A 642 52.61 -46.46 1.01
N GLY A 643 53.02 -47.57 1.58
CA GLY A 643 53.60 -48.70 0.86
C GLY A 643 52.54 -49.73 0.49
N SER A 644 52.78 -50.48 -0.59
CA SER A 644 51.97 -51.65 -0.95
C SER A 644 52.01 -52.76 0.12
N ASP A 645 52.92 -52.64 1.09
CA ASP A 645 52.97 -53.46 2.29
C ASP A 645 51.95 -53.03 3.36
N GLY A 646 51.15 -51.99 3.08
CA GLY A 646 50.12 -51.45 3.95
C GLY A 646 50.66 -50.59 5.10
N SER A 647 51.88 -50.05 4.98
CA SER A 647 52.51 -49.20 5.99
C SER A 647 52.61 -47.74 5.53
N PHE A 648 52.85 -46.81 6.46
CA PHE A 648 53.08 -45.38 6.18
C PHE A 648 54.56 -45.04 6.36
N HIS A 649 55.22 -44.52 5.34
CA HIS A 649 56.68 -44.37 5.32
C HIS A 649 57.12 -43.01 5.89
N ILE A 650 58.07 -43.04 6.83
CA ILE A 650 58.69 -41.89 7.49
C ILE A 650 60.22 -42.01 7.42
N TYR A 651 60.75 -42.11 6.20
CA TYR A 651 62.17 -42.35 5.97
C TYR A 651 63.06 -41.33 6.69
N ASN A 652 63.87 -41.80 7.64
CA ASN A 652 64.68 -40.94 8.52
C ASN A 652 66.15 -40.82 8.04
N GLY A 653 66.48 -41.41 6.89
CA GLY A 653 67.84 -41.40 6.34
C GLY A 653 68.72 -42.59 6.77
N ASN A 654 68.19 -43.52 7.58
CA ASN A 654 68.91 -44.74 7.96
C ASN A 654 68.81 -45.80 6.85
N ASN A 655 69.71 -46.79 6.88
CA ASN A 655 69.70 -47.92 5.92
C ASN A 655 68.76 -49.07 6.35
N ASP A 656 67.94 -48.89 7.39
CA ASP A 656 66.99 -49.91 7.87
C ASP A 656 65.56 -49.59 7.40
N PRO A 657 65.07 -50.22 6.32
CA PRO A 657 63.73 -49.98 5.81
C PRO A 657 62.62 -50.49 6.75
N PHE A 658 62.94 -51.23 7.81
CA PHE A 658 61.95 -51.75 8.75
C PHE A 658 61.70 -50.84 9.97
N ASP A 659 62.59 -49.88 10.24
CA ASP A 659 62.44 -48.92 11.36
C ASP A 659 61.72 -47.62 10.92
N ASP A 660 61.68 -47.38 9.62
CA ASP A 660 61.26 -46.13 8.97
C ASP A 660 59.81 -46.13 8.48
N VAL A 661 58.97 -47.02 9.02
CA VAL A 661 57.54 -47.12 8.66
C VAL A 661 56.65 -47.20 9.88
N ILE A 662 55.46 -46.60 9.82
CA ILE A 662 54.39 -46.72 10.81
C ILE A 662 53.41 -47.78 10.31
N LYS A 663 53.24 -48.87 11.07
CA LYS A 663 52.30 -49.95 10.72
C LYS A 663 50.93 -49.74 11.37
N PRO A 664 49.85 -50.30 10.80
CA PRO A 664 48.50 -50.25 11.39
C PRO A 664 48.47 -50.66 12.87
N ALA A 665 49.10 -51.79 13.22
CA ALA A 665 49.18 -52.26 14.60
C ALA A 665 49.94 -51.31 15.56
N GLU A 666 50.92 -50.54 15.05
CA GLU A 666 51.65 -49.55 15.85
C GLU A 666 50.78 -48.32 16.12
N LEU A 667 50.13 -47.79 15.08
CA LEU A 667 49.20 -46.66 15.23
C LEU A 667 48.04 -47.04 16.16
N LYS A 668 47.49 -48.25 16.00
CA LYS A 668 46.48 -48.80 16.93
C LYS A 668 46.98 -48.76 18.37
N LYS A 669 48.21 -49.22 18.62
CA LYS A 669 48.79 -49.23 19.97
C LYS A 669 48.93 -47.82 20.55
N TRP A 670 49.31 -46.82 19.74
CA TRP A 670 49.38 -45.43 20.20
C TRP A 670 48.01 -44.85 20.50
N MET A 671 47.01 -45.13 19.66
CA MET A 671 45.61 -44.74 19.92
C MET A 671 45.05 -45.43 21.18
N ASP A 672 45.29 -46.73 21.37
CA ASP A 672 44.88 -47.46 22.57
C ASP A 672 45.55 -46.85 23.83
N ASN A 673 46.82 -46.46 23.73
CA ASN A 673 47.55 -45.82 24.83
C ASN A 673 47.02 -44.42 25.16
N LEU A 674 46.67 -43.63 24.15
CA LEU A 674 46.02 -42.31 24.29
C LEU A 674 44.73 -42.46 25.10
N GLU A 675 43.91 -43.45 24.76
CA GLU A 675 42.58 -43.66 25.36
C GLU A 675 42.62 -44.33 26.75
N THR A 676 43.67 -45.10 27.03
CA THR A 676 43.77 -45.90 28.26
C THR A 676 43.69 -45.02 29.51
N GLY A 677 42.62 -45.16 30.30
CA GLY A 677 42.45 -44.46 31.57
C GLY A 677 41.87 -43.04 31.45
N LEU A 678 41.42 -42.62 30.26
CA LEU A 678 40.62 -41.41 30.11
C LEU A 678 39.19 -41.63 30.64
N GLU A 679 38.58 -40.56 31.16
CA GLU A 679 37.19 -40.58 31.64
C GLU A 679 36.18 -40.66 30.49
N ALA A 680 34.95 -41.10 30.78
CA ALA A 680 33.91 -41.34 29.77
C ALA A 680 33.50 -40.07 29.00
N ASN A 681 33.48 -38.90 29.66
CA ASN A 681 33.21 -37.60 29.03
C ASN A 681 34.32 -37.20 28.04
N VAL A 682 35.57 -37.60 28.27
CA VAL A 682 36.69 -37.40 27.34
C VAL A 682 36.58 -38.37 26.17
N LEU A 683 36.27 -39.64 26.46
CA LEU A 683 36.07 -40.68 25.43
C LEU A 683 34.82 -40.42 24.55
N ALA A 684 33.88 -39.59 25.00
CA ALA A 684 32.75 -39.13 24.20
C ALA A 684 33.15 -38.09 23.13
N LYS A 685 34.29 -37.39 23.29
CA LYS A 685 34.78 -36.47 22.26
C LYS A 685 35.35 -37.26 21.08
N PRO A 686 35.15 -36.83 19.82
CA PRO A 686 35.57 -37.58 18.65
C PRO A 686 37.09 -37.65 18.50
N ARG A 687 37.60 -38.81 18.06
CA ARG A 687 39.02 -39.04 17.76
C ARG A 687 39.17 -39.41 16.29
N LEU A 688 39.69 -38.49 15.48
CA LEU A 688 39.78 -38.66 14.04
C LEU A 688 41.19 -39.13 13.65
N VAL A 689 41.27 -40.17 12.83
CA VAL A 689 42.51 -40.66 12.21
C VAL A 689 42.37 -40.51 10.70
N ILE A 690 43.14 -39.59 10.15
CA ILE A 690 43.02 -39.08 8.79
C ILE A 690 44.31 -39.42 8.04
N LEU A 691 44.23 -40.37 7.11
CA LEU A 691 45.36 -40.95 6.40
C LEU A 691 45.32 -40.55 4.91
N GLY A 692 46.17 -39.60 4.55
CA GLY A 692 46.51 -39.14 3.21
C GLY A 692 47.67 -39.91 2.63
N ALA A 693 47.44 -41.15 2.19
CA ALA A 693 48.49 -41.99 1.64
C ALA A 693 47.94 -43.09 0.73
N CYS A 694 48.78 -43.58 -0.19
CA CYS A 694 48.52 -44.81 -0.92
C CYS A 694 48.25 -45.97 0.02
N TYR A 695 47.34 -46.88 -0.38
CA TYR A 695 46.98 -48.07 0.37
C TYR A 695 46.46 -47.80 1.80
N SER A 696 46.12 -46.55 2.15
CA SER A 696 45.75 -46.15 3.51
C SER A 696 44.55 -46.88 4.10
N GLY A 697 43.67 -47.44 3.27
CA GLY A 697 42.59 -48.33 3.69
C GLY A 697 43.07 -49.58 4.45
N SER A 698 44.35 -49.96 4.34
CA SER A 698 44.94 -51.07 5.11
C SER A 698 44.93 -50.84 6.63
N PHE A 699 44.82 -49.58 7.07
CA PHE A 699 44.81 -49.22 8.49
C PHE A 699 43.47 -49.45 9.18
N ILE A 700 42.37 -49.46 8.41
CA ILE A 700 41.01 -49.51 8.98
C ILE A 700 40.78 -50.75 9.85
N PRO A 701 41.08 -51.99 9.41
CA PRO A 701 40.78 -53.19 10.20
C PRO A 701 41.45 -53.23 11.58
N ASP A 702 42.62 -52.60 11.73
CA ASP A 702 43.39 -52.61 12.98
C ASP A 702 43.08 -51.39 13.86
N VAL A 703 42.96 -50.19 13.27
CA VAL A 703 42.87 -48.93 14.01
C VAL A 703 41.42 -48.59 14.39
N SER A 704 40.44 -49.11 13.65
CA SER A 704 39.01 -48.95 13.92
C SER A 704 38.65 -49.31 15.36
N GLY A 705 37.76 -48.52 15.96
CA GLY A 705 37.37 -48.68 17.36
C GLY A 705 36.33 -47.68 17.82
N GLU A 706 35.80 -47.88 19.02
CA GLU A 706 34.70 -47.07 19.55
C GLU A 706 35.06 -45.58 19.69
N GLY A 707 34.25 -44.72 19.04
CA GLY A 707 34.44 -43.26 19.02
C GLY A 707 35.65 -42.78 18.23
N ARG A 708 36.33 -43.68 17.50
CA ARG A 708 37.32 -43.33 16.47
C ARG A 708 36.62 -43.15 15.13
N ILE A 709 37.04 -42.15 14.37
CA ILE A 709 36.59 -41.90 13.01
C ILE A 709 37.81 -42.00 12.11
N LEU A 710 37.84 -43.01 11.25
CA LEU A 710 38.94 -43.25 10.33
C LEU A 710 38.56 -42.76 8.95
N ILE A 711 39.46 -41.99 8.34
CA ILE A 711 39.28 -41.47 6.99
C ILE A 711 40.55 -41.73 6.20
N THR A 712 40.44 -42.50 5.15
CA THR A 712 41.56 -42.92 4.30
C THR A 712 41.38 -42.37 2.90
N SER A 713 42.48 -42.07 2.23
CA SER A 713 42.44 -41.45 0.89
C SER A 713 42.28 -42.46 -0.23
N ALA A 714 42.57 -43.72 0.02
CA ALA A 714 42.43 -44.81 -0.93
C ALA A 714 42.11 -46.11 -0.18
N THR A 715 41.55 -47.09 -0.89
CA THR A 715 41.38 -48.45 -0.33
C THR A 715 42.72 -49.14 -0.07
N ALA A 716 42.72 -50.29 0.59
CA ALA A 716 43.92 -51.08 0.86
C ALA A 716 44.65 -51.59 -0.40
N SER A 717 44.05 -51.47 -1.58
CA SER A 717 44.58 -51.94 -2.87
C SER A 717 44.75 -50.82 -3.90
N GLU A 718 44.55 -49.56 -3.51
CA GLU A 718 44.60 -48.41 -4.42
C GLU A 718 45.64 -47.39 -4.00
N GLU A 719 46.10 -46.62 -4.97
CA GLU A 719 47.00 -45.49 -4.78
C GLU A 719 46.21 -44.18 -4.69
N SER A 720 46.76 -43.18 -4.01
CA SER A 720 46.25 -41.81 -3.98
C SER A 720 46.80 -40.97 -5.13
N TYR A 721 45.99 -40.03 -5.63
CA TYR A 721 46.34 -39.12 -6.71
C TYR A 721 46.66 -37.72 -6.19
N LYS A 722 47.63 -37.07 -6.84
CA LYS A 722 47.93 -35.65 -6.66
C LYS A 722 46.90 -34.78 -7.34
N GLY A 723 46.74 -33.56 -6.82
CA GLY A 723 45.89 -32.55 -7.44
C GLY A 723 46.52 -31.92 -8.69
N PRO A 724 45.88 -30.87 -9.24
CA PRO A 724 46.41 -30.14 -10.37
C PRO A 724 47.75 -29.46 -10.03
N GLU A 725 48.56 -29.23 -11.07
CA GLU A 725 49.82 -28.50 -10.94
C GLU A 725 49.56 -27.02 -10.67
N GLU A 726 50.30 -26.40 -9.77
CA GLU A 726 50.16 -24.96 -9.51
C GLU A 726 51.18 -24.15 -10.32
N PRO A 727 51.04 -22.81 -10.44
CA PRO A 727 51.98 -21.97 -11.20
C PRO A 727 53.45 -22.03 -10.74
N ASP A 728 53.72 -22.54 -9.54
CA ASP A 728 55.07 -22.75 -9.02
C ASP A 728 55.69 -24.09 -9.47
N GLY A 729 54.99 -24.87 -10.29
CA GLY A 729 55.42 -26.17 -10.78
C GLY A 729 55.27 -27.30 -9.76
N ILE A 730 54.69 -27.02 -8.59
CA ILE A 730 54.45 -28.01 -7.54
C ILE A 730 52.95 -28.30 -7.50
N ARG A 731 52.58 -29.56 -7.72
CA ARG A 731 51.19 -30.02 -7.60
C ARG A 731 50.67 -29.86 -6.17
N SER A 732 49.36 -29.63 -6.04
CA SER A 732 48.68 -29.96 -4.79
C SER A 732 48.97 -31.44 -4.49
N GLY A 733 49.34 -31.75 -3.25
CA GLY A 733 49.67 -33.12 -2.82
C GLY A 733 48.44 -34.03 -2.81
N GLU A 734 48.19 -34.73 -1.72
CA GLU A 734 47.04 -35.65 -1.58
C GLU A 734 45.69 -34.98 -1.90
N TYR A 735 45.17 -35.17 -3.12
CA TYR A 735 44.06 -34.36 -3.67
C TYR A 735 42.78 -34.46 -2.83
N PHE A 736 42.42 -35.69 -2.45
CA PHE A 736 41.26 -35.94 -1.60
C PHE A 736 41.38 -35.22 -0.23
N ARG A 737 42.59 -35.05 0.30
CA ARG A 737 42.80 -34.34 1.58
C ARG A 737 42.66 -32.84 1.42
N GLU A 738 43.16 -32.28 0.33
CA GLU A 738 42.98 -30.85 0.00
C GLU A 738 41.49 -30.50 -0.12
N GLU A 739 40.72 -31.28 -0.90
CA GLU A 739 39.27 -31.05 -1.03
C GLU A 739 38.54 -31.26 0.31
N PHE A 740 38.90 -32.29 1.07
CA PHE A 740 38.26 -32.59 2.34
C PHE A 740 38.48 -31.50 3.38
N PHE A 741 39.74 -31.10 3.62
CA PHE A 741 40.04 -30.00 4.54
C PHE A 741 39.55 -28.65 4.00
N GLY A 742 39.50 -28.48 2.68
CA GLY A 742 38.88 -27.32 2.04
C GLY A 742 37.40 -27.16 2.41
N ARG A 743 36.63 -28.24 2.51
CA ARG A 743 35.22 -28.20 2.95
C ARG A 743 35.07 -28.11 4.47
N LEU A 744 35.91 -28.84 5.21
CA LEU A 744 35.93 -28.72 6.67
C LEU A 744 36.23 -27.30 7.15
N GLY A 745 37.20 -26.63 6.51
CA GLY A 745 37.54 -25.23 6.79
C GLY A 745 36.39 -24.26 6.49
N ARG A 746 35.39 -24.67 5.70
CA ARG A 746 34.21 -23.87 5.38
C ARG A 746 33.05 -24.06 6.37
N GLY A 747 33.25 -24.86 7.42
CA GLY A 747 32.23 -25.15 8.43
C GLY A 747 31.34 -26.34 8.09
N GLU A 748 31.68 -27.16 7.08
CA GLU A 748 30.96 -28.42 6.83
C GLU A 748 31.36 -29.50 7.85
N ASN A 749 30.41 -30.37 8.21
CA ASN A 749 30.71 -31.56 9.02
C ASN A 749 31.54 -32.58 8.23
N VAL A 750 32.17 -33.51 8.94
CA VAL A 750 33.07 -34.53 8.37
C VAL A 750 32.36 -35.37 7.30
N THR A 751 31.11 -35.75 7.49
CA THR A 751 30.35 -36.53 6.50
C THR A 751 30.09 -35.77 5.20
N ALA A 752 29.70 -34.49 5.29
CA ALA A 752 29.47 -33.64 4.13
C ALA A 752 30.78 -33.37 3.38
N ALA A 753 31.84 -33.02 4.12
CA ALA A 753 33.17 -32.80 3.57
C ALA A 753 33.72 -34.08 2.90
N PHE A 754 33.53 -35.25 3.51
CA PHE A 754 33.95 -36.53 2.95
C PHE A 754 33.21 -36.82 1.64
N LYS A 755 31.87 -36.72 1.63
CA LYS A 755 31.06 -36.95 0.41
C LYS A 755 31.49 -36.03 -0.72
N TRP A 756 31.69 -34.75 -0.43
CA TRP A 756 32.17 -33.78 -1.41
C TRP A 756 33.54 -34.15 -1.96
N ALA A 757 34.50 -34.39 -1.07
CA ALA A 757 35.88 -34.68 -1.48
C ALA A 757 35.98 -36.01 -2.24
N THR A 758 35.21 -37.03 -1.84
CA THR A 758 35.09 -38.31 -2.54
C THR A 758 34.52 -38.10 -3.94
N GLU A 759 33.41 -37.37 -4.09
CA GLU A 759 32.83 -37.06 -5.40
C GLU A 759 33.83 -36.34 -6.31
N ARG A 760 34.53 -35.34 -5.78
CA ARG A 760 35.56 -34.60 -6.54
C ARG A 760 36.74 -35.49 -6.92
N THR A 761 37.15 -36.39 -6.03
CA THR A 761 38.25 -37.36 -6.26
C THR A 761 37.85 -38.38 -7.32
N GLU A 762 36.66 -38.96 -7.22
CA GLU A 762 36.16 -39.93 -8.21
C GLU A 762 35.98 -39.27 -9.59
N LEU A 763 35.51 -38.02 -9.64
CA LEU A 763 35.40 -37.25 -10.89
C LEU A 763 36.77 -36.99 -11.52
N PHE A 764 37.74 -36.56 -10.71
CA PHE A 764 39.10 -36.27 -11.18
C PHE A 764 39.80 -37.55 -11.66
N THR A 765 39.63 -38.66 -10.93
CA THR A 765 40.32 -39.94 -11.19
C THR A 765 39.51 -40.95 -12.02
N ARG A 766 38.47 -40.49 -12.72
CA ARG A 766 37.59 -41.34 -13.55
C ARG A 766 38.32 -42.08 -14.69
N ARG A 767 37.95 -43.35 -14.95
CA ARG A 767 38.55 -44.25 -15.95
C ARG A 767 37.71 -44.51 -17.23
N GLY A 768 36.66 -43.73 -17.54
CA GLY A 768 35.79 -44.00 -18.70
C GLY A 768 34.73 -42.95 -19.06
N ASP A 769 33.98 -43.20 -20.14
CA ASP A 769 33.06 -42.26 -20.83
C ASP A 769 31.65 -42.15 -20.25
N GLY A 770 31.33 -42.92 -19.19
CA GLY A 770 29.97 -43.03 -18.68
C GLY A 770 29.26 -41.68 -18.45
N SER A 771 27.93 -41.73 -18.55
CA SER A 771 27.05 -40.57 -18.41
C SER A 771 27.39 -39.75 -17.16
N ALA A 772 27.61 -38.44 -17.33
CA ALA A 772 27.72 -37.49 -16.23
C ALA A 772 26.37 -37.27 -15.51
N ASN A 773 25.27 -37.80 -16.06
CA ASN A 773 23.90 -37.70 -15.54
C ASN A 773 23.42 -39.00 -14.86
N SER A 774 24.33 -39.88 -14.44
CA SER A 774 23.99 -40.97 -13.54
C SER A 774 23.54 -40.41 -12.20
N SER A 775 22.34 -40.79 -11.76
CA SER A 775 21.81 -40.41 -10.44
C SER A 775 22.52 -41.13 -9.28
N ASN A 776 23.41 -42.08 -9.57
CA ASN A 776 24.22 -42.76 -8.57
C ASN A 776 25.54 -42.01 -8.37
N ARG A 777 25.66 -41.34 -7.22
CA ARG A 777 26.75 -40.40 -6.89
C ARG A 777 28.13 -41.06 -6.69
N PHE A 778 28.16 -42.38 -6.53
CA PHE A 778 29.39 -43.15 -6.32
C PHE A 778 29.56 -44.09 -7.51
N HIS A 779 30.49 -43.76 -8.40
CA HIS A 779 30.79 -44.59 -9.55
C HIS A 779 32.01 -45.47 -9.25
N ASP A 780 31.82 -46.78 -9.26
CA ASP A 780 32.86 -47.84 -9.24
C ASP A 780 33.75 -47.85 -10.50
N GLN A 781 34.02 -46.67 -11.09
CA GLN A 781 34.85 -46.49 -12.28
C GLN A 781 35.93 -45.42 -12.07
N ALA A 782 36.17 -44.99 -10.83
CA ALA A 782 37.31 -44.14 -10.47
C ALA A 782 38.56 -44.98 -10.23
N ALA A 783 39.71 -44.31 -10.22
CA ALA A 783 41.00 -44.94 -9.89
C ALA A 783 41.34 -44.92 -8.41
N GLN A 784 40.64 -44.09 -7.63
CA GLN A 784 40.86 -43.89 -6.22
C GLN A 784 39.51 -43.80 -5.50
N HIS A 785 39.32 -44.65 -4.49
CA HIS A 785 38.14 -44.62 -3.64
C HIS A 785 38.56 -44.39 -2.17
N PRO A 786 38.31 -43.19 -1.63
CA PRO A 786 38.49 -42.92 -0.21
C PRO A 786 37.51 -43.72 0.66
N LEU A 787 37.88 -44.09 1.89
CA LEU A 787 36.99 -44.80 2.81
C LEU A 787 36.83 -44.04 4.12
N LEU A 788 35.63 -44.10 4.69
CA LEU A 788 35.33 -43.62 6.04
C LEU A 788 34.75 -44.76 6.87
N ASP A 789 35.20 -44.89 8.11
CA ASP A 789 34.62 -45.75 9.15
C ASP A 789 34.47 -44.93 10.44
N ASP A 790 33.26 -44.85 10.98
CA ASP A 790 32.96 -44.18 12.25
C ASP A 790 32.20 -45.07 13.24
N ASN A 791 31.96 -46.33 12.88
CA ASN A 791 31.11 -47.22 13.64
C ASN A 791 31.93 -48.27 14.42
N GLY A 792 33.20 -48.48 14.07
CA GLY A 792 34.12 -49.35 14.79
C GLY A 792 34.10 -50.82 14.34
N ASP A 793 33.51 -51.14 13.18
CA ASP A 793 33.39 -52.51 12.68
C ASP A 793 34.61 -53.00 11.87
N GLY A 794 35.61 -52.13 11.70
CA GLY A 794 36.82 -52.41 10.92
C GLY A 794 36.61 -52.43 9.41
N LYS A 795 35.51 -51.85 8.90
CA LYS A 795 35.22 -51.73 7.48
C LYS A 795 34.80 -50.30 7.17
N GLY A 796 35.54 -49.65 6.27
CA GLY A 796 35.15 -48.33 5.79
C GLY A 796 34.48 -48.38 4.44
N SER A 797 33.78 -47.31 4.12
CA SER A 797 33.02 -47.16 2.88
C SER A 797 33.15 -45.77 2.28
N ASN A 798 33.05 -45.66 0.96
CA ASN A 798 32.78 -44.40 0.27
C ASN A 798 31.26 -44.11 0.15
N SER A 799 30.41 -45.14 0.33
CA SER A 799 28.95 -45.07 0.21
C SER A 799 28.27 -45.05 1.58
N LEU A 800 28.32 -43.90 2.23
CA LEU A 800 27.91 -43.65 3.62
C LEU A 800 26.40 -43.84 3.96
N ALA A 801 25.59 -44.41 3.07
CA ALA A 801 24.16 -44.62 3.30
C ALA A 801 23.79 -46.08 3.59
N THR A 802 24.68 -47.03 3.28
CA THR A 802 24.33 -48.46 3.15
C THR A 802 24.91 -49.37 4.21
N ASP A 803 25.97 -48.94 4.88
CA ASP A 803 26.79 -49.72 5.82
C ASP A 803 26.76 -49.15 7.24
N GLY A 804 26.23 -47.93 7.43
CA GLY A 804 26.19 -47.24 8.71
C GLY A 804 27.36 -46.29 8.93
N ASP A 805 28.31 -46.23 7.99
CA ASP A 805 29.44 -45.30 8.04
C ASP A 805 28.98 -43.88 7.74
N GLY A 806 29.49 -42.92 8.50
CA GLY A 806 29.23 -41.49 8.29
C GLY A 806 28.06 -40.93 9.08
N LEU A 807 27.41 -41.72 9.92
CA LEU A 807 26.34 -41.23 10.80
C LEU A 807 26.91 -40.44 11.98
N LYS A 808 27.91 -40.98 12.69
CA LYS A 808 28.55 -40.28 13.82
C LYS A 808 29.44 -39.13 13.34
N ALA A 809 30.07 -39.30 12.20
CA ALA A 809 30.88 -38.26 11.59
C ALA A 809 30.06 -37.03 11.14
N ALA A 810 28.73 -37.15 10.97
CA ALA A 810 27.88 -36.00 10.63
C ALA A 810 27.74 -34.99 11.78
N GLU A 811 28.05 -35.39 13.02
CA GLU A 811 28.02 -34.55 14.21
C GLU A 811 29.37 -33.86 14.49
N VAL A 812 30.40 -34.16 13.69
CA VAL A 812 31.77 -33.72 13.91
C VAL A 812 32.15 -32.65 12.90
N PHE A 813 32.72 -31.55 13.39
CA PHE A 813 33.25 -30.45 12.60
C PHE A 813 34.73 -30.27 12.90
N LEU A 814 35.46 -29.57 12.03
CA LEU A 814 36.87 -29.23 12.26
C LEU A 814 36.95 -27.98 13.11
N GLY A 815 37.42 -28.07 14.36
CA GLY A 815 37.62 -26.90 15.20
C GLY A 815 36.37 -26.05 15.43
N VAL A 816 36.56 -24.74 15.55
CA VAL A 816 35.54 -23.72 15.77
C VAL A 816 35.62 -22.61 14.72
N GLY A 817 34.57 -21.80 14.58
CA GLY A 817 34.60 -20.58 13.78
C GLY A 817 33.41 -20.46 12.83
N LEU A 818 33.35 -19.30 12.17
CA LEU A 818 32.22 -18.92 11.31
C LEU A 818 32.05 -19.86 10.10
N ASN A 819 30.81 -20.03 9.69
CA ASN A 819 30.43 -20.63 8.42
C ASN A 819 30.97 -19.75 7.29
N TYR A 820 31.57 -20.38 6.28
CA TYR A 820 32.18 -19.65 5.18
C TYR A 820 31.12 -19.14 4.19
N ASP A 821 30.97 -17.82 4.10
CA ASP A 821 30.18 -17.17 3.05
C ASP A 821 31.07 -16.79 1.87
N THR A 822 31.02 -17.56 0.77
CA THR A 822 31.86 -17.31 -0.41
C THR A 822 31.75 -15.88 -0.96
N ASN A 823 30.65 -15.16 -0.74
CA ASN A 823 30.45 -13.81 -1.27
C ASN A 823 30.81 -12.70 -0.26
N ALA A 824 31.17 -13.04 0.98
CA ALA A 824 31.54 -12.05 1.97
C ALA A 824 32.82 -11.29 1.54
N ALA A 825 32.82 -9.98 1.79
CA ALA A 825 33.96 -9.13 1.45
C ALA A 825 35.21 -9.58 2.20
N GLY A 826 36.34 -9.69 1.51
CA GLY A 826 37.59 -10.14 2.12
C GLY A 826 37.78 -11.65 2.20
N ASN A 827 36.86 -12.46 1.65
CA ASN A 827 37.07 -13.89 1.50
C ASN A 827 37.96 -14.22 0.28
N ALA A 828 38.66 -15.36 0.36
CA ALA A 828 39.58 -15.81 -0.68
C ALA A 828 38.85 -15.99 -2.02
N ALA A 829 39.57 -15.74 -3.11
CA ALA A 829 39.06 -15.93 -4.46
C ALA A 829 38.60 -17.38 -4.65
N ASP A 830 37.35 -17.55 -5.08
CA ASP A 830 36.69 -18.83 -5.24
C ASP A 830 35.82 -18.84 -6.49
N ILE A 831 35.58 -20.03 -7.04
CA ILE A 831 34.77 -20.20 -8.25
C ILE A 831 33.31 -20.42 -7.86
N LEU A 832 32.46 -19.49 -8.29
CA LEU A 832 31.00 -19.58 -8.12
C LEU A 832 30.39 -20.52 -9.15
N SER A 833 30.75 -20.33 -10.41
CA SER A 833 30.29 -21.16 -11.52
C SER A 833 31.32 -21.23 -12.64
N VAL A 834 31.18 -22.22 -13.51
CA VAL A 834 32.01 -22.39 -14.72
C VAL A 834 31.11 -22.45 -15.95
N SER A 835 31.70 -22.51 -17.14
CA SER A 835 30.96 -22.78 -18.38
C SER A 835 29.95 -23.90 -18.18
N ASP A 836 28.72 -23.67 -18.64
CA ASP A 836 27.74 -24.74 -18.77
C ASP A 836 28.25 -25.85 -19.69
N THR A 837 27.53 -26.97 -19.72
CA THR A 837 27.85 -28.05 -20.68
C THR A 837 27.81 -27.50 -22.11
N LEU A 838 28.93 -27.61 -22.82
CA LEU A 838 29.05 -27.15 -24.21
C LEU A 838 28.84 -28.31 -25.18
N TYR A 839 28.19 -28.03 -26.29
CA TYR A 839 27.96 -28.97 -27.39
C TYR A 839 28.56 -28.38 -28.66
N LEU A 840 29.55 -29.07 -29.21
CA LEU A 840 30.27 -28.70 -30.42
C LEU A 840 29.91 -29.67 -31.55
N ASN A 841 29.62 -29.11 -32.72
CA ASN A 841 29.46 -29.88 -33.96
C ASN A 841 30.82 -30.42 -34.44
N ALA A 842 30.79 -31.34 -35.40
CA ALA A 842 32.00 -31.96 -35.93
C ALA A 842 33.03 -30.95 -36.48
N ASP A 843 32.57 -29.82 -37.03
CA ASP A 843 33.37 -28.74 -37.60
C ASP A 843 33.77 -27.65 -36.59
N GLU A 844 33.25 -27.69 -35.36
CA GLU A 844 33.60 -26.73 -34.30
C GLU A 844 34.76 -27.27 -33.47
N GLU A 845 35.91 -26.61 -33.54
CA GLU A 845 37.13 -26.97 -32.79
C GLU A 845 37.44 -26.01 -31.64
N ALA A 846 36.65 -24.96 -31.48
CA ALA A 846 36.94 -23.90 -30.53
C ALA A 846 35.73 -23.47 -29.71
N ALA A 847 35.96 -23.14 -28.44
CA ALA A 847 34.93 -22.59 -27.56
C ALA A 847 35.56 -21.67 -26.50
N THR A 848 34.73 -20.79 -25.93
CA THR A 848 35.12 -19.98 -24.76
C THR A 848 34.90 -20.79 -23.49
N LEU A 849 35.95 -20.94 -22.69
CA LEU A 849 35.89 -21.52 -21.36
C LEU A 849 35.91 -20.40 -20.33
N MET A 850 35.00 -20.44 -19.35
CA MET A 850 34.84 -19.38 -18.36
C MET A 850 34.65 -19.92 -16.94
N ALA A 851 35.07 -19.12 -15.98
CA ALA A 851 34.80 -19.27 -14.56
C ALA A 851 34.34 -17.92 -14.00
N ASN A 852 33.16 -17.87 -13.39
CA ASN A 852 32.72 -16.74 -12.60
C ASN A 852 33.23 -16.91 -11.17
N VAL A 853 33.88 -15.88 -10.65
CA VAL A 853 34.48 -15.88 -9.32
C VAL A 853 33.76 -14.89 -8.42
N ASN A 854 33.96 -15.00 -7.11
CA ASN A 854 33.44 -14.04 -6.14
C ASN A 854 34.13 -12.67 -6.24
N ASP A 855 35.45 -12.66 -6.44
CA ASP A 855 36.25 -11.44 -6.62
C ASP A 855 37.42 -11.69 -7.58
N ALA A 856 37.31 -11.18 -8.81
CA ALA A 856 38.35 -11.34 -9.82
C ALA A 856 39.62 -10.52 -9.54
N ASN A 857 39.55 -9.48 -8.71
CA ASN A 857 40.73 -8.67 -8.35
C ASN A 857 41.64 -9.41 -7.36
N ARG A 858 41.09 -10.40 -6.66
CA ARG A 858 41.83 -11.27 -5.76
C ARG A 858 42.46 -12.48 -6.46
N VAL A 859 42.08 -12.76 -7.70
CA VAL A 859 42.63 -13.90 -8.44
C VAL A 859 44.05 -13.60 -8.92
N SER A 860 45.04 -14.29 -8.35
CA SER A 860 46.43 -14.22 -8.82
C SER A 860 46.64 -15.05 -10.08
N THR A 861 45.96 -16.19 -10.19
CA THR A 861 46.00 -17.05 -11.37
C THR A 861 44.69 -17.81 -11.47
N ALA A 862 44.10 -17.84 -12.65
CA ALA A 862 42.98 -18.73 -12.98
C ALA A 862 43.43 -19.72 -14.05
N ILE A 863 43.19 -21.01 -13.80
CA ILE A 863 43.62 -22.11 -14.66
C ILE A 863 42.42 -22.98 -15.02
N VAL A 864 42.43 -23.48 -16.25
CA VAL A 864 41.61 -24.62 -16.67
C VAL A 864 42.50 -25.71 -17.24
N ASP A 865 42.45 -26.89 -16.61
CA ASP A 865 43.09 -28.10 -17.13
C ASP A 865 42.04 -28.94 -17.86
N ILE A 866 42.33 -29.31 -19.11
CA ILE A 866 41.40 -29.94 -20.04
C ILE A 866 41.87 -31.37 -20.32
N ARG A 867 41.02 -32.34 -20.00
CA ARG A 867 41.19 -33.76 -20.34
C ARG A 867 40.48 -34.05 -21.66
N SER A 868 41.23 -34.53 -22.65
CA SER A 868 40.67 -34.99 -23.93
C SER A 868 40.02 -36.38 -23.81
N PRO A 869 39.13 -36.76 -24.75
CA PRO A 869 38.50 -38.09 -24.77
C PRO A 869 39.52 -39.24 -24.76
N SER A 870 40.64 -39.08 -25.45
CA SER A 870 41.71 -40.10 -25.55
C SER A 870 42.50 -40.34 -24.26
N VAL A 871 42.48 -39.39 -23.31
CA VAL A 871 43.21 -39.50 -22.03
C VAL A 871 42.37 -40.29 -21.03
N GLN A 872 42.76 -41.55 -20.79
CA GLN A 872 42.10 -42.47 -19.86
C GLN A 872 43.08 -43.01 -18.81
N LEU A 873 42.63 -43.11 -17.56
CA LEU A 873 43.43 -43.65 -16.45
C LEU A 873 43.40 -45.19 -16.43
N SER A 874 44.51 -45.83 -16.07
CA SER A 874 44.64 -47.30 -16.03
C SER A 874 44.06 -47.91 -14.74
N SER A 875 43.72 -49.21 -14.78
CA SER A 875 43.06 -49.93 -13.67
C SER A 875 43.99 -50.41 -12.56
N ALA A 876 45.30 -50.42 -12.78
CA ALA A 876 46.31 -50.89 -11.83
C ALA A 876 47.51 -49.94 -11.89
N GLY A 877 47.94 -49.45 -10.72
CA GLY A 877 49.14 -48.66 -10.55
C GLY A 877 50.39 -49.44 -10.95
N THR A 878 50.73 -49.44 -12.23
CA THR A 878 52.07 -49.76 -12.70
C THR A 878 52.46 -48.82 -13.82
N GLU A 879 52.42 -47.51 -13.59
CA GLU A 879 53.19 -46.54 -14.38
C GLU A 879 53.77 -45.42 -13.49
N GLN A 880 54.91 -45.71 -12.84
CA GLN A 880 56.00 -44.76 -12.55
C GLN A 880 55.71 -43.54 -11.66
N SER A 881 55.40 -43.78 -10.37
CA SER A 881 55.83 -43.01 -9.18
C SER A 881 56.37 -41.56 -9.45
N GLU A 882 55.53 -40.52 -9.48
CA GLU A 882 55.27 -39.57 -8.38
C GLU A 882 53.77 -39.54 -8.01
N GLN A 883 53.25 -40.73 -7.66
CA GLN A 883 51.92 -41.08 -7.11
C GLN A 883 50.75 -40.08 -7.31
N LEU A 884 49.91 -40.17 -8.34
CA LEU A 884 50.18 -40.47 -9.75
C LEU A 884 49.39 -39.43 -10.56
N GLU A 885 50.07 -38.78 -11.51
CA GLU A 885 49.58 -37.65 -12.32
C GLU A 885 48.49 -38.08 -13.31
N ILE A 886 47.54 -37.18 -13.63
CA ILE A 886 46.68 -37.37 -14.81
C ILE A 886 47.52 -36.96 -16.03
N PRO A 887 47.90 -37.91 -16.91
CA PRO A 887 48.78 -37.61 -18.03
C PRO A 887 48.09 -36.69 -19.04
N ASP A 888 48.89 -35.88 -19.74
CA ASP A 888 48.48 -35.12 -20.93
C ASP A 888 47.29 -34.16 -20.75
N LEU A 889 47.07 -33.63 -19.54
CA LEU A 889 46.13 -32.53 -19.32
C LEU A 889 46.61 -31.27 -20.06
N GLN A 890 45.76 -30.71 -20.91
CA GLN A 890 46.06 -29.45 -21.59
C GLN A 890 45.69 -28.28 -20.70
N ARG A 891 46.68 -27.47 -20.35
CA ARG A 891 46.52 -26.32 -19.46
C ARG A 891 46.32 -25.03 -20.22
N GLU A 892 45.30 -24.27 -19.81
CA GLU A 892 45.08 -22.90 -20.25
C GLU A 892 44.95 -21.94 -19.06
N PHE A 893 45.40 -20.70 -19.26
CA PHE A 893 45.28 -19.62 -18.27
C PHE A 893 44.12 -18.71 -18.67
N LEU A 894 43.26 -18.38 -17.71
CA LEU A 894 42.11 -17.52 -17.94
C LEU A 894 42.45 -16.07 -17.58
N GLY A 895 42.10 -15.14 -18.45
CA GLY A 895 42.15 -13.71 -18.16
C GLY A 895 40.94 -13.30 -17.34
N CYS A 896 41.16 -12.67 -16.18
CA CYS A 896 40.09 -12.23 -15.28
C CYS A 896 39.76 -10.75 -15.45
N ASP A 897 38.47 -10.44 -15.51
CA ASP A 897 37.93 -9.08 -15.56
C ASP A 897 37.29 -8.72 -14.22
N GLY A 898 37.89 -7.72 -13.54
CA GLY A 898 37.46 -7.22 -12.24
C GLY A 898 36.10 -6.50 -12.24
N GLN A 899 35.56 -6.11 -13.40
CA GLN A 899 34.23 -5.49 -13.48
C GLN A 899 33.10 -6.52 -13.53
N THR A 900 33.35 -7.65 -14.20
CA THR A 900 32.37 -8.71 -14.40
C THR A 900 32.59 -9.91 -13.49
N ASN A 901 33.65 -9.91 -12.69
CA ASN A 901 34.10 -11.02 -11.86
C ASN A 901 34.17 -12.35 -12.63
N ARG A 902 34.65 -12.25 -13.88
CA ARG A 902 34.68 -13.37 -14.81
C ARG A 902 36.10 -13.58 -15.32
N CYS A 903 36.56 -14.82 -15.23
CA CYS A 903 37.78 -15.29 -15.86
C CYS A 903 37.41 -16.09 -17.11
N ALA A 904 38.04 -15.81 -18.25
CA ALA A 904 37.78 -16.54 -19.49
C ALA A 904 39.04 -16.75 -20.33
N THR A 905 39.01 -17.82 -21.14
CA THR A 905 39.99 -18.07 -22.20
C THR A 905 39.29 -18.63 -23.44
N PHE A 906 39.93 -18.47 -24.60
CA PHE A 906 39.48 -19.07 -25.86
C PHE A 906 40.38 -20.26 -26.16
N PHE A 907 39.77 -21.45 -26.20
CA PHE A 907 40.50 -22.69 -26.46
C PHE A 907 40.06 -23.27 -27.81
N ASP A 908 41.01 -23.61 -28.66
CA ASP A 908 40.80 -23.97 -30.07
C ASP A 908 41.33 -25.37 -30.45
N GLN A 909 41.58 -26.23 -29.45
CA GLN A 909 42.11 -27.58 -29.65
C GLN A 909 41.10 -28.69 -29.35
N PHE A 910 39.79 -28.45 -29.49
CA PHE A 910 38.76 -29.50 -29.44
C PHE A 910 38.78 -30.33 -30.73
N LYS A 911 39.82 -31.15 -30.94
CA LYS A 911 40.06 -31.89 -32.19
C LYS A 911 39.42 -33.28 -32.24
N GLU A 912 39.27 -33.93 -31.10
CA GLU A 912 38.78 -35.31 -31.00
C GLU A 912 37.25 -35.31 -30.82
N ALA A 913 36.56 -36.26 -31.47
CA ALA A 913 35.14 -36.50 -31.17
C ALA A 913 35.01 -37.15 -29.77
N GLY A 914 33.98 -36.77 -29.03
CA GLY A 914 33.69 -37.34 -27.71
C GLY A 914 33.60 -36.29 -26.60
N LYS A 915 33.81 -36.77 -25.37
CA LYS A 915 33.60 -36.01 -24.14
C LYS A 915 34.93 -35.49 -23.59
N TYR A 916 35.06 -34.17 -23.55
CA TYR A 916 36.12 -33.46 -22.84
C TYR A 916 35.66 -33.07 -21.44
N GLU A 917 36.61 -32.97 -20.53
CA GLU A 917 36.38 -32.51 -19.16
C GLU A 917 37.33 -31.36 -18.84
N ALA A 918 36.78 -30.24 -18.41
CA ALA A 918 37.54 -29.05 -18.08
C ALA A 918 37.44 -28.81 -16.57
N PHE A 919 38.60 -28.74 -15.90
CA PHE A 919 38.74 -28.57 -14.47
C PHE A 919 39.31 -27.19 -14.16
N TYR A 920 38.53 -26.37 -13.48
CA TYR A 920 38.85 -24.98 -13.19
C TYR A 920 39.22 -24.81 -11.73
N PHE A 921 40.25 -24.00 -11.49
CA PHE A 921 40.63 -23.55 -10.16
C PHE A 921 41.30 -22.19 -10.24
N VAL A 922 41.15 -21.40 -9.19
CA VAL A 922 41.78 -20.09 -9.03
C VAL A 922 42.63 -20.06 -7.78
N ARG A 923 43.69 -19.25 -7.81
CA ARG A 923 44.56 -19.01 -6.67
C ARG A 923 44.36 -17.59 -6.15
N ASP A 924 44.12 -17.46 -4.87
CA ASP A 924 43.99 -16.16 -4.21
C ASP A 924 45.35 -15.45 -4.12
N THR A 925 45.34 -14.13 -4.29
CA THR A 925 46.55 -13.30 -4.27
C THR A 925 47.06 -13.07 -2.85
N GLU A 926 46.19 -13.04 -1.85
CA GLU A 926 46.54 -12.70 -0.47
C GLU A 926 46.77 -13.97 0.36
N THR A 927 45.78 -14.86 0.44
CA THR A 927 45.83 -16.08 1.26
C THR A 927 46.65 -17.19 0.62
N LYS A 928 46.90 -17.08 -0.70
CA LYS A 928 47.55 -18.13 -1.53
C LYS A 928 46.77 -19.44 -1.60
N GLU A 929 45.55 -19.47 -1.08
CA GLU A 929 44.64 -20.61 -1.16
C GLU A 929 44.21 -20.87 -2.60
N ILE A 930 43.79 -22.11 -2.84
CA ILE A 930 43.24 -22.56 -4.11
C ILE A 930 41.77 -22.87 -3.91
N SER A 931 40.94 -22.39 -4.84
CA SER A 931 39.52 -22.70 -4.86
C SER A 931 39.28 -24.20 -5.03
N ALA A 932 38.15 -24.70 -4.52
CA ALA A 932 37.72 -26.07 -4.83
C ALA A 932 37.57 -26.26 -6.36
N ILE A 933 37.94 -27.43 -6.86
CA ILE A 933 37.88 -27.67 -8.31
C ILE A 933 36.44 -27.69 -8.80
N LYS A 934 36.16 -26.86 -9.82
CA LYS A 934 34.91 -26.90 -10.58
C LYS A 934 35.12 -27.61 -11.90
N ARG A 935 34.10 -28.31 -12.37
CA ARG A 935 34.16 -29.09 -13.62
C ARG A 935 33.08 -28.62 -14.59
N SER A 936 33.45 -28.43 -15.86
CA SER A 936 32.51 -28.38 -16.97
C SER A 936 32.77 -29.53 -17.95
N VAL A 937 31.78 -29.84 -18.78
CA VAL A 937 31.86 -30.90 -19.80
C VAL A 937 31.67 -30.27 -21.17
N ILE A 938 32.45 -30.73 -22.15
CA ILE A 938 32.30 -30.33 -23.54
C ILE A 938 32.10 -31.61 -24.35
N TYR A 939 31.01 -31.69 -25.10
CA TYR A 939 30.74 -32.80 -26.00
C TYR A 939 30.93 -32.35 -27.44
N LYS A 940 31.83 -33.01 -28.16
CA LYS A 940 32.04 -32.79 -29.59
C LYS A 940 31.51 -33.98 -30.38
N ASP A 941 30.74 -33.69 -31.43
CA ASP A 941 30.21 -34.70 -32.36
C ASP A 941 29.43 -35.81 -31.62
N GLN A 942 28.40 -35.41 -30.84
CA GLN A 942 27.51 -36.36 -30.17
C GLN A 942 26.65 -37.11 -31.21
N THR A 943 27.14 -38.25 -31.67
CA THR A 943 26.30 -39.26 -32.34
C THR A 943 25.75 -40.26 -31.34
#